data_AF-A0A0T5VIM6-F1
#
_entry.id   AF-A0A0T5VIM6-F1
#
_cell.length_a   1.000
_cell.length_b   1.000
_cell.length_c   1.000
_cell.angle_alpha   90.00
_cell.angle_beta   90.00
_cell.angle_gamma   90.00
#
_symmetry.space_group_name_H-M   'P 1'
#
loop_
_entity.id
_entity.type
_entity.pdbx_description
1 polymer ?
#
loop_
_entity_poly.entity_id
_entity_poly.type
_entity_poly.pdbx_seq_one_letter_code
_entity_poly.pdbx_strand_id
1 'polypeptide(L)'
;MSNFTKAVIGSFVPAFEKGIFEIRFSFKRLTLRTLVHDLISVASSIGFVIVPAFLVGFIFLLLPQGRDTLLLVVENLSAWNFWPLIFLMLGITAWSMVSELSVRYAIYISDNSGKNLSDDRVMWRKTVQKLLAAIFLLWPSFIVFVGMVWSMVTATYMEKIPRVLCFGVCFILIYWLMSFLSNKYFRKSGKASAGIYLKTKLGERSLPDQEQKYLRKLYGIYEDFIYTLPKPSNFQGPYKEDLLAFSKYFTKSKKDFTEGFPQNPKILIETRIVPAAFKLIDREKILKGRGELYKWTYEIPSIFYKGLHNQIKLFAGISLSVFILICFIPGDWPVFPWIGAPALICFAFACYTGIYMGLLYLDKSLLKKWKISVRFLLILILLLCSIYNQDHPVRMEQHKSNDRQTVVNQFDRRFVVYKENIDKQIPKNKQLNKYPVVFICAEGGALRTGAYTSLFLAGLGAKLEKEHHVDFKKSIFAMSGVSGGAVGLGLYNALIFESNDDGSSAKSVELSKRFFLRDSLSPIIGKMLFGDFLNLFLPWHVDLFDRSIALEKSWEKSYQSVVGEKQENIFTRSFIAKKTKPDQPLFIINTTEVETGLQCWISNLVPDSLLFKNQRDLLSDRVNNLNYSTAINFSTRFPLFSPAAKIGGSNQKPRLHYLDGGYVENTGSTSMLEILELLKNKSPYFNQITPIVITLLFSEEDKTNPNINFGNELLEVLNAVTNTRSGNSKISRFRIKQFLKENGSGFAIDAPLTAAEKNAPMNWVLSAQSMNNINRDVQDKLNNTTESGIITKILRSDLIYSKIK
;
A
#
# COMPACT_ATOMS: atom_id res chain seq x y z
N MET A 1 -28.64 -22.34 -17.69
CA MET A 1 -28.41 -21.43 -16.53
C MET A 1 -28.88 -22.02 -15.21
N SER A 2 -30.17 -22.37 -15.02
CA SER A 2 -30.74 -22.90 -13.76
C SER A 2 -29.89 -23.97 -13.02
N ASN A 3 -29.40 -25.00 -13.72
CA ASN A 3 -28.58 -26.07 -13.13
C ASN A 3 -27.14 -25.62 -12.76
N PHE A 4 -26.55 -24.69 -13.51
CA PHE A 4 -25.24 -24.11 -13.17
C PHE A 4 -25.36 -23.19 -11.97
N THR A 5 -26.38 -22.32 -11.92
CA THR A 5 -26.69 -21.53 -10.71
C THR A 5 -27.00 -22.40 -9.50
N LYS A 6 -27.73 -23.52 -9.66
CA LYS A 6 -27.98 -24.47 -8.56
C LYS A 6 -26.73 -25.21 -8.10
N ALA A 7 -25.82 -25.61 -9.00
CA ALA A 7 -24.55 -26.22 -8.63
C ALA A 7 -23.58 -25.22 -7.96
N VAL A 8 -23.56 -23.98 -8.47
CA VAL A 8 -22.75 -22.88 -7.95
C VAL A 8 -23.25 -22.44 -6.57
N ILE A 9 -24.54 -22.15 -6.45
CA ILE A 9 -25.15 -21.73 -5.18
C ILE A 9 -25.18 -22.90 -4.18
N GLY A 10 -25.44 -24.13 -4.64
CA GLY A 10 -25.50 -25.36 -3.82
C GLY A 10 -24.23 -25.66 -3.01
N SER A 11 -23.08 -25.13 -3.42
CA SER A 11 -21.83 -25.23 -2.67
C SER A 11 -21.77 -24.33 -1.42
N PHE A 12 -22.55 -23.23 -1.39
CA PHE A 12 -22.61 -22.26 -0.29
C PHE A 12 -23.87 -22.36 0.57
N VAL A 13 -24.89 -23.03 0.02
CA VAL A 13 -26.18 -23.32 0.68
C VAL A 13 -26.01 -23.82 2.13
N PRO A 14 -25.10 -24.77 2.46
CA PRO A 14 -24.97 -25.26 3.84
C PRO A 14 -24.46 -24.22 4.86
N ALA A 15 -23.65 -23.25 4.41
CA ALA A 15 -23.06 -22.22 5.27
C ALA A 15 -24.10 -21.16 5.68
N PHE A 16 -25.02 -20.84 4.78
CA PHE A 16 -25.98 -19.75 4.96
C PHE A 16 -27.41 -20.19 5.25
N GLU A 17 -27.88 -21.37 4.84
CA GLU A 17 -29.28 -21.81 5.09
C GLU A 17 -29.65 -21.80 6.57
N LYS A 18 -28.81 -22.40 7.41
CA LYS A 18 -29.03 -22.43 8.86
C LYS A 18 -28.93 -21.04 9.47
N GLY A 19 -28.01 -20.21 8.99
CA GLY A 19 -27.85 -18.82 9.43
C GLY A 19 -29.08 -17.98 9.08
N ILE A 20 -29.59 -18.08 7.85
CA ILE A 20 -30.78 -17.38 7.36
C ILE A 20 -32.02 -17.81 8.16
N PHE A 21 -32.16 -19.10 8.46
CA PHE A 21 -33.24 -19.59 9.33
C PHE A 21 -33.14 -18.99 10.74
N GLU A 22 -31.99 -19.07 11.38
CA GLU A 22 -31.76 -18.52 12.74
C GLU A 22 -31.96 -16.99 12.78
N ILE A 23 -31.54 -16.27 11.73
CA ILE A 23 -31.78 -14.83 11.56
C ILE A 23 -33.28 -14.56 11.48
N ARG A 24 -33.99 -15.18 10.53
CA ARG A 24 -35.45 -15.00 10.36
C ARG A 24 -36.21 -15.32 11.63
N PHE A 25 -35.80 -16.36 12.35
CA PHE A 25 -36.41 -16.74 13.62
C PHE A 25 -36.18 -15.68 14.71
N SER A 26 -34.97 -15.12 14.80
CA SER A 26 -34.63 -14.08 15.78
C SER A 26 -35.37 -12.75 15.50
N PHE A 27 -35.54 -12.38 14.23
CA PHE A 27 -36.33 -11.21 13.82
C PHE A 27 -37.82 -11.30 14.20
N LYS A 28 -38.36 -12.50 14.41
CA LYS A 28 -39.73 -12.69 14.89
C LYS A 28 -39.88 -12.54 16.41
N ARG A 29 -38.80 -12.68 17.17
CA ARG A 29 -38.82 -12.74 18.65
C ARG A 29 -38.20 -11.53 19.33
N LEU A 30 -37.33 -10.80 18.63
CA LEU A 30 -36.57 -9.67 19.19
C LEU A 30 -36.82 -8.40 18.38
N THR A 31 -36.75 -7.25 19.04
CA THR A 31 -36.86 -5.95 18.38
C THR A 31 -35.60 -5.65 17.55
N LEU A 32 -35.75 -4.89 16.46
CA LEU A 32 -34.63 -4.49 15.59
C LEU A 32 -33.52 -3.79 16.39
N ARG A 33 -33.88 -2.90 17.32
CA ARG A 33 -32.93 -2.21 18.21
C ARG A 33 -32.06 -3.21 19.00
N THR A 34 -32.66 -4.26 19.54
CA THR A 34 -31.95 -5.30 20.31
C THR A 34 -31.02 -6.11 19.41
N LEU A 35 -31.51 -6.48 18.22
CA LEU A 35 -30.71 -7.23 17.24
C LEU A 35 -29.45 -6.47 16.83
N VAL A 36 -29.60 -5.18 16.49
CA VAL A 36 -28.51 -4.29 16.10
C VAL A 36 -27.55 -4.05 17.26
N HIS A 37 -28.08 -3.77 18.46
CA HIS A 37 -27.25 -3.57 19.65
C HIS A 37 -26.39 -4.80 19.96
N ASP A 38 -26.98 -6.00 19.97
CA ASP A 38 -26.24 -7.23 20.23
C ASP A 38 -25.24 -7.56 19.12
N LEU A 39 -25.55 -7.22 17.86
CA LEU A 39 -24.61 -7.35 16.74
C LEU A 39 -23.39 -6.42 16.92
N ILE A 40 -23.62 -5.14 17.20
CA ILE A 40 -22.53 -4.16 17.44
C ILE A 40 -21.70 -4.57 18.66
N SER A 41 -22.36 -5.01 19.74
CA SER A 41 -21.69 -5.47 20.95
C SER A 41 -20.72 -6.62 20.66
N VAL A 42 -21.15 -7.66 19.94
CA VAL A 42 -20.25 -8.77 19.56
C VAL A 42 -19.19 -8.30 18.56
N ALA A 43 -19.56 -7.52 17.54
CA ALA A 43 -18.64 -7.03 16.51
C ALA A 43 -17.53 -6.13 17.08
N SER A 44 -17.81 -5.36 18.12
CA SER A 44 -16.83 -4.47 18.76
C SER A 44 -15.59 -5.22 19.29
N SER A 45 -15.76 -6.49 19.68
CA SER A 45 -14.67 -7.33 20.18
C SER A 45 -13.67 -7.78 19.11
N ILE A 46 -14.04 -7.66 17.82
CA ILE A 46 -13.25 -8.13 16.67
C ILE A 46 -12.83 -6.98 15.75
N GLY A 47 -12.78 -5.74 16.27
CA GLY A 47 -12.41 -4.56 15.49
C GLY A 47 -11.06 -4.69 14.76
N PHE A 48 -10.09 -5.40 15.36
CA PHE A 48 -8.78 -5.66 14.75
C PHE A 48 -8.82 -6.56 13.49
N VAL A 49 -9.92 -7.28 13.25
CA VAL A 49 -10.16 -8.04 12.01
C VAL A 49 -11.03 -7.24 11.06
N ILE A 50 -12.09 -6.61 11.58
CA ILE A 50 -13.04 -5.81 10.79
C ILE A 50 -12.33 -4.68 10.06
N VAL A 51 -11.62 -3.81 10.79
CA VAL A 51 -11.06 -2.58 10.23
C VAL A 51 -10.10 -2.86 9.07
N PRO A 52 -9.11 -3.77 9.21
CA PRO A 52 -8.25 -4.14 8.09
C PRO A 52 -8.98 -4.76 6.89
N ALA A 53 -9.96 -5.63 7.15
CA ALA A 53 -10.70 -6.31 6.09
C ALA A 53 -11.48 -5.33 5.21
N PHE A 54 -12.14 -4.33 5.81
CA PHE A 54 -12.85 -3.29 5.07
C PHE A 54 -11.91 -2.31 4.38
N LEU A 55 -10.75 -2.00 4.98
CA LEU A 55 -9.72 -1.17 4.35
C LEU A 55 -9.21 -1.80 3.04
N VAL A 56 -8.91 -3.11 3.02
CA VAL A 56 -8.51 -3.80 1.79
C VAL A 56 -9.63 -3.86 0.77
N GLY A 57 -10.88 -4.06 1.23
CA GLY A 57 -12.05 -3.97 0.37
C GLY A 57 -12.16 -2.60 -0.33
N PHE A 58 -11.94 -1.51 0.41
CA PHE A 58 -11.89 -0.16 -0.14
C PHE A 58 -10.77 -0.02 -1.19
N ILE A 59 -9.57 -0.51 -0.90
CA ILE A 59 -8.42 -0.44 -1.81
C ILE A 59 -8.68 -1.19 -3.12
N PHE A 60 -9.14 -2.45 -3.07
CA PHE A 60 -9.31 -3.25 -4.29
C PHE A 60 -10.56 -2.91 -5.09
N LEU A 61 -11.62 -2.39 -4.46
CA LEU A 61 -12.89 -2.12 -5.14
C LEU A 61 -13.02 -0.67 -5.59
N LEU A 62 -12.55 0.30 -4.79
CA LEU A 62 -12.81 1.72 -5.02
C LEU A 62 -11.59 2.48 -5.54
N LEU A 63 -10.36 2.06 -5.23
CA LEU A 63 -9.15 2.73 -5.70
C LEU A 63 -8.66 2.17 -7.06
N PRO A 64 -8.41 3.03 -8.08
CA PRO A 64 -7.79 2.62 -9.33
C PRO A 64 -6.50 1.83 -9.16
N GLN A 65 -5.67 2.23 -8.18
CA GLN A 65 -4.39 1.59 -7.89
C GLN A 65 -4.56 0.12 -7.48
N GLY A 66 -5.56 -0.19 -6.65
CA GLY A 66 -5.83 -1.57 -6.23
C GLY A 66 -6.28 -2.44 -7.39
N ARG A 67 -7.10 -1.90 -8.29
CA ARG A 67 -7.59 -2.61 -9.48
C ARG A 67 -6.46 -2.97 -10.45
N ASP A 68 -5.52 -2.05 -10.71
CA ASP A 68 -4.38 -2.36 -11.59
C ASP A 68 -3.47 -3.45 -11.02
N THR A 69 -3.32 -3.53 -9.69
CA THR A 69 -2.58 -4.64 -9.10
C THR A 69 -3.25 -5.99 -9.32
N LEU A 70 -4.58 -6.05 -9.37
CA LEU A 70 -5.31 -7.27 -9.73
C LEU A 70 -5.22 -7.57 -11.24
N LEU A 71 -5.27 -6.53 -12.07
CA LEU A 71 -5.11 -6.66 -13.52
C LEU A 71 -3.73 -7.26 -13.88
N LEU A 72 -2.67 -6.83 -13.19
CA LEU A 72 -1.32 -7.38 -13.36
C LEU A 72 -1.25 -8.89 -13.09
N VAL A 73 -2.06 -9.42 -12.17
CA VAL A 73 -2.12 -10.88 -11.94
C VAL A 73 -2.62 -11.59 -13.19
N VAL A 74 -3.61 -11.01 -13.88
CA VAL A 74 -4.18 -11.54 -15.12
C VAL A 74 -3.23 -11.35 -16.30
N GLU A 75 -2.54 -10.22 -16.40
CA GLU A 75 -1.53 -9.98 -17.43
C GLU A 75 -0.35 -10.95 -17.31
N ASN A 76 0.14 -11.18 -16.09
CA ASN A 76 1.18 -12.17 -15.84
C ASN A 76 0.72 -13.57 -16.25
N LEU A 77 -0.53 -13.93 -15.95
CA LEU A 77 -1.11 -15.20 -16.39
C LEU A 77 -1.14 -15.31 -17.92
N SER A 78 -1.53 -14.25 -18.62
CA SER A 78 -1.51 -14.20 -20.09
C SER A 78 -0.09 -14.32 -20.67
N ALA A 79 0.93 -13.95 -19.90
CA ALA A 79 2.34 -14.10 -20.24
C ALA A 79 2.97 -15.41 -19.71
N TRP A 80 2.15 -16.40 -19.33
CA TRP A 80 2.57 -17.69 -18.77
C TRP A 80 3.33 -17.61 -17.43
N ASN A 81 3.23 -16.48 -16.72
CA ASN A 81 3.74 -16.31 -15.37
C ASN A 81 2.62 -16.57 -14.35
N PHE A 82 2.57 -17.80 -13.84
CA PHE A 82 1.54 -18.26 -12.91
C PHE A 82 1.80 -17.87 -11.44
N TRP A 83 3.00 -17.39 -11.11
CA TRP A 83 3.42 -17.17 -9.72
C TRP A 83 2.53 -16.19 -8.95
N PRO A 84 2.20 -14.99 -9.48
CA PRO A 84 1.38 -14.04 -8.73
C PRO A 84 -0.01 -14.58 -8.41
N LEU A 85 -0.60 -15.39 -9.30
CA LEU A 85 -1.89 -16.02 -9.07
C LEU A 85 -1.79 -17.11 -7.99
N ILE A 86 -0.76 -17.97 -8.04
CA ILE A 86 -0.55 -19.02 -7.03
C ILE A 86 -0.38 -18.39 -5.64
N PHE A 87 0.47 -17.38 -5.52
CA PHE A 87 0.68 -16.69 -4.24
C PHE A 87 -0.55 -15.93 -3.77
N LEU A 88 -1.34 -15.34 -4.67
CA LEU A 88 -2.62 -14.72 -4.31
C LEU A 88 -3.58 -15.76 -3.72
N MET A 89 -3.68 -16.95 -4.31
CA MET A 89 -4.51 -18.04 -3.78
C MET A 89 -4.04 -18.51 -2.40
N LEU A 90 -2.72 -18.62 -2.19
CA LEU A 90 -2.14 -18.95 -0.89
C LEU A 90 -2.42 -17.85 0.15
N GLY A 91 -2.25 -16.59 -0.22
CA GLY A 91 -2.51 -15.43 0.62
C GLY A 91 -3.97 -15.34 1.05
N ILE A 92 -4.92 -15.52 0.11
CA ILE A 92 -6.37 -15.58 0.40
C ILE A 92 -6.65 -16.70 1.40
N THR A 93 -6.09 -17.89 1.17
CA THR A 93 -6.29 -19.06 2.04
C THR A 93 -5.80 -18.78 3.47
N ALA A 94 -4.57 -18.28 3.60
CA ALA A 94 -3.97 -17.95 4.89
C ALA A 94 -4.80 -16.90 5.63
N TRP A 95 -5.19 -15.82 4.94
CA TRP A 95 -5.95 -14.74 5.54
C TRP A 95 -7.35 -15.20 5.98
N SER A 96 -8.04 -15.98 5.15
CA SER A 96 -9.34 -16.57 5.48
C SER A 96 -9.29 -17.45 6.74
N MET A 97 -8.33 -18.37 6.80
CA MET A 97 -8.23 -19.32 7.92
C MET A 97 -7.87 -18.62 9.24
N VAL A 98 -6.92 -17.69 9.20
CA VAL A 98 -6.48 -16.95 10.39
C VAL A 98 -7.58 -16.00 10.87
N SER A 99 -8.29 -15.32 9.97
CA SER A 99 -9.37 -14.40 10.34
C SER A 99 -10.52 -15.13 11.01
N GLU A 100 -10.94 -16.29 10.49
CA GLU A 100 -12.00 -17.10 11.08
C GLU A 100 -11.66 -17.51 12.52
N LEU A 101 -10.46 -18.05 12.74
CA LEU A 101 -10.02 -18.50 14.06
C LEU A 101 -9.89 -17.31 15.04
N SER A 102 -9.35 -16.20 14.56
CA SER A 102 -9.14 -14.98 15.37
C SER A 102 -10.46 -14.35 15.79
N VAL A 103 -11.46 -14.30 14.90
CA VAL A 103 -12.81 -13.82 15.22
C VAL A 103 -13.46 -14.71 16.28
N ARG A 104 -13.43 -16.04 16.10
CA ARG A 104 -13.97 -16.96 17.11
C ARG A 104 -13.29 -16.78 18.46
N TYR A 105 -11.96 -16.75 18.47
CA TYR A 105 -11.19 -16.63 19.69
C TYR A 105 -11.46 -15.31 20.44
N ALA A 106 -11.42 -14.18 19.73
CA ALA A 106 -11.69 -12.87 20.29
C ALA A 106 -13.09 -12.75 20.89
N ILE A 107 -14.08 -13.40 20.27
CA ILE A 107 -15.44 -13.50 20.81
C ILE A 107 -15.47 -14.37 22.08
N TYR A 108 -14.82 -15.55 22.06
CA TYR A 108 -14.80 -16.47 23.20
C TYR A 108 -14.20 -15.85 24.47
N ILE A 109 -13.23 -14.93 24.33
CA ILE A 109 -12.60 -14.24 25.46
C ILE A 109 -13.40 -13.04 25.96
N SER A 110 -14.30 -12.46 25.15
CA SER A 110 -14.91 -11.15 25.43
C SER A 110 -16.40 -11.22 25.73
N ASP A 111 -17.15 -12.18 25.18
CA ASP A 111 -18.61 -12.25 25.38
C ASP A 111 -18.99 -13.05 26.63
N ASN A 112 -19.06 -12.37 27.78
CA ASN A 112 -19.51 -12.90 29.08
C ASN A 112 -20.97 -12.50 29.42
N SER A 113 -21.79 -12.29 28.40
CA SER A 113 -23.13 -11.70 28.60
C SER A 113 -24.19 -12.72 29.04
N GLY A 114 -23.86 -14.02 29.11
CA GLY A 114 -24.84 -15.10 29.22
C GLY A 114 -25.75 -15.06 30.44
N LYS A 115 -25.34 -14.41 31.54
CA LYS A 115 -26.13 -14.32 32.77
C LYS A 115 -27.17 -13.19 32.79
N ASN A 116 -27.00 -12.20 31.92
CA ASN A 116 -27.81 -10.96 31.93
C ASN A 116 -28.77 -10.89 30.73
N LEU A 117 -28.93 -11.97 29.99
CA LEU A 117 -29.66 -12.03 28.73
C LEU A 117 -30.75 -13.09 28.78
N SER A 118 -31.88 -12.82 28.11
CA SER A 118 -32.92 -13.83 27.87
C SER A 118 -32.40 -14.93 26.93
N ASP A 119 -33.02 -16.11 26.97
CA ASP A 119 -32.63 -17.24 26.12
C ASP A 119 -32.66 -16.90 24.62
N ASP A 120 -33.64 -16.12 24.17
CA ASP A 120 -33.73 -15.65 22.79
C ASP A 120 -32.55 -14.73 22.41
N ARG A 121 -32.14 -13.83 23.30
CA ARG A 121 -30.96 -12.96 23.08
C ARG A 121 -29.65 -13.75 23.11
N VAL A 122 -29.54 -14.74 24.00
CA VAL A 122 -28.40 -15.66 24.05
C VAL A 122 -28.28 -16.45 22.74
N MET A 123 -29.40 -16.93 22.20
CA MET A 123 -29.43 -17.62 20.92
C MET A 123 -29.03 -16.68 19.77
N TRP A 124 -29.60 -15.47 19.72
CA TRP A 124 -29.24 -14.47 18.72
C TRP A 124 -27.75 -14.15 18.73
N ARG A 125 -27.16 -13.87 19.90
CA ARG A 125 -25.72 -13.62 20.01
C ARG A 125 -24.90 -14.77 19.47
N LYS A 126 -25.23 -16.03 19.80
CA LYS A 126 -24.53 -17.20 19.23
C LYS A 126 -24.66 -17.29 17.72
N THR A 127 -25.80 -16.89 17.14
CA THR A 127 -25.98 -16.79 15.69
C THR A 127 -25.05 -15.72 15.11
N VAL A 128 -25.00 -14.53 15.71
CA VAL A 128 -24.10 -13.44 15.31
C VAL A 128 -22.64 -13.88 15.33
N GLN A 129 -22.20 -14.55 16.40
CA GLN A 129 -20.82 -15.02 16.52
C GLN A 129 -20.41 -15.95 15.37
N LYS A 130 -21.27 -16.92 15.03
CA LYS A 130 -21.03 -17.83 13.90
C LYS A 130 -21.05 -17.10 12.57
N LEU A 131 -21.98 -16.16 12.40
CA LEU A 131 -22.11 -15.37 11.18
C LEU A 131 -20.87 -14.51 10.94
N LEU A 132 -20.36 -13.82 11.96
CA LEU A 132 -19.15 -13.01 11.85
C LEU A 132 -17.93 -13.87 11.49
N ALA A 133 -17.73 -15.02 12.15
CA ALA A 133 -16.65 -15.93 11.81
C ALA A 133 -16.76 -16.43 10.35
N ALA A 134 -17.97 -16.77 9.89
CA ALA A 134 -18.22 -17.21 8.51
C ALA A 134 -17.99 -16.09 7.48
N ILE A 135 -18.41 -14.85 7.78
CA ILE A 135 -18.16 -13.68 6.92
C ILE A 135 -16.67 -13.48 6.74
N PHE A 136 -15.88 -13.45 7.83
CA PHE A 136 -14.43 -13.21 7.75
C PHE A 136 -13.63 -14.39 7.21
N LEU A 137 -14.19 -15.61 7.21
CA LEU A 137 -13.63 -16.73 6.46
C LEU A 137 -13.73 -16.49 4.94
N LEU A 138 -14.86 -15.98 4.45
CA LEU A 138 -15.13 -15.83 3.01
C LEU A 138 -14.75 -14.46 2.45
N TRP A 139 -14.56 -13.47 3.33
CA TRP A 139 -14.30 -12.09 2.96
C TRP A 139 -13.12 -11.92 1.99
N PRO A 140 -11.92 -12.49 2.26
CA PRO A 140 -10.77 -12.33 1.36
C PRO A 140 -11.04 -12.81 -0.07
N SER A 141 -11.62 -14.01 -0.22
CA SER A 141 -11.99 -14.55 -1.54
C SER A 141 -13.07 -13.71 -2.21
N PHE A 142 -14.05 -13.22 -1.45
CA PHE A 142 -15.14 -12.43 -1.99
C PHE A 142 -14.67 -11.08 -2.53
N ILE A 143 -13.86 -10.32 -1.77
CA ILE A 143 -13.40 -9.01 -2.22
C ILE A 143 -12.49 -9.11 -3.44
N VAL A 144 -11.62 -10.12 -3.50
CA VAL A 144 -10.75 -10.34 -4.67
C VAL A 144 -11.59 -10.77 -5.87
N PHE A 145 -12.59 -11.63 -5.68
CA PHE A 145 -13.50 -12.03 -6.75
C PHE A 145 -14.25 -10.83 -7.35
N VAL A 146 -14.83 -9.96 -6.52
CA VAL A 146 -15.54 -8.75 -6.98
C VAL A 146 -14.56 -7.78 -7.66
N GLY A 147 -13.35 -7.61 -7.11
CA GLY A 147 -12.30 -6.80 -7.72
C GLY A 147 -11.88 -7.32 -9.10
N MET A 148 -11.80 -8.64 -9.28
CA MET A 148 -11.52 -9.28 -10.58
C MET A 148 -12.67 -9.10 -11.57
N VAL A 149 -13.93 -9.16 -11.12
CA VAL A 149 -15.11 -8.88 -11.98
C VAL A 149 -15.03 -7.45 -12.51
N TRP A 150 -14.74 -6.49 -11.62
CA TRP A 150 -14.56 -5.11 -12.04
C TRP A 150 -13.41 -4.97 -13.05
N SER A 151 -12.27 -5.60 -12.75
CA SER A 151 -11.08 -5.56 -13.61
C SER A 151 -11.34 -6.14 -15.00
N MET A 152 -12.17 -7.18 -15.12
CA MET A 152 -12.57 -7.76 -16.41
C MET A 152 -13.35 -6.78 -17.27
N VAL A 153 -14.25 -5.99 -16.66
CA VAL A 153 -15.06 -4.98 -17.35
C VAL A 153 -14.17 -3.84 -17.86
N THR A 154 -13.11 -3.49 -17.12
CA THR A 154 -12.19 -2.41 -17.49
C THR A 154 -11.06 -2.82 -18.43
N ALA A 155 -10.74 -4.12 -18.54
CA ALA A 155 -9.65 -4.65 -19.36
C ALA A 155 -9.96 -4.70 -20.87
N THR A 156 -10.32 -3.57 -21.49
CA THR A 156 -10.77 -3.52 -22.89
C THR A 156 -9.65 -3.74 -23.93
N TYR A 157 -8.39 -3.52 -23.55
CA TYR A 157 -7.17 -3.66 -24.36
C TYR A 157 -6.71 -5.09 -24.65
N MET A 158 -7.02 -6.05 -23.78
CA MET A 158 -6.63 -7.45 -24.00
C MET A 158 -7.47 -8.03 -25.12
N GLU A 159 -6.85 -8.86 -25.96
CA GLU A 159 -7.58 -9.65 -26.94
C GLU A 159 -8.71 -10.43 -26.28
N LYS A 160 -9.88 -10.46 -26.94
CA LYS A 160 -11.11 -11.01 -26.36
C LYS A 160 -10.94 -12.44 -25.83
N ILE A 161 -10.19 -13.27 -26.55
CA ILE A 161 -9.96 -14.68 -26.19
C ILE A 161 -9.04 -14.79 -24.95
N PRO A 162 -7.78 -14.30 -24.94
CA PRO A 162 -6.93 -14.29 -23.74
C PRO A 162 -7.59 -13.65 -22.53
N ARG A 163 -8.32 -12.54 -22.70
CA ARG A 163 -9.05 -11.90 -21.62
C ARG A 163 -10.06 -12.84 -20.97
N VAL A 164 -10.96 -13.42 -21.76
CA VAL A 164 -12.00 -14.31 -21.24
C VAL A 164 -11.39 -15.56 -20.60
N LEU A 165 -10.36 -16.13 -21.22
CA LEU A 165 -9.67 -17.31 -20.69
C LEU A 165 -8.96 -17.03 -19.37
N CYS A 166 -8.11 -15.99 -19.30
CA CYS A 166 -7.31 -15.70 -18.10
C CYS A 166 -8.19 -15.26 -16.92
N PHE A 167 -9.17 -14.37 -17.16
CA PHE A 167 -10.15 -14.03 -16.13
C PHE A 167 -10.99 -15.24 -15.73
N GLY A 168 -11.39 -16.08 -16.70
CA GLY A 168 -12.11 -17.33 -16.44
C GLY A 168 -11.35 -18.28 -15.50
N VAL A 169 -10.04 -18.47 -15.74
CA VAL A 169 -9.17 -19.26 -14.86
C VAL A 169 -9.13 -18.65 -13.45
N CYS A 170 -8.91 -17.35 -13.32
CA CYS A 170 -8.92 -16.66 -12.02
C CYS A 170 -10.25 -16.86 -11.28
N PHE A 171 -11.39 -16.67 -11.96
CA PHE A 171 -12.72 -16.85 -11.36
C PHE A 171 -12.95 -18.28 -10.90
N ILE A 172 -12.63 -19.27 -11.73
CA ILE A 172 -12.80 -20.69 -11.39
C ILE A 172 -11.96 -21.04 -10.16
N LEU A 173 -10.69 -20.62 -10.12
CA LEU A 173 -9.79 -20.92 -9.02
C LEU A 173 -10.23 -20.25 -7.71
N ILE A 174 -10.54 -18.95 -7.73
CA ILE A 174 -11.02 -18.23 -6.54
C ILE A 174 -12.33 -18.84 -6.05
N TYR A 175 -13.24 -19.16 -6.96
CA TYR A 175 -14.51 -19.80 -6.65
C TYR A 175 -14.32 -21.20 -6.03
N TRP A 176 -13.46 -22.03 -6.61
CA TRP A 176 -13.13 -23.35 -6.08
C TRP A 176 -12.49 -23.26 -4.70
N LEU A 177 -11.62 -22.29 -4.48
CA LEU A 177 -11.05 -22.05 -3.14
C LEU A 177 -12.14 -21.68 -2.13
N MET A 178 -13.01 -20.74 -2.48
CA MET A 178 -14.11 -20.31 -1.62
C MET A 178 -15.05 -21.48 -1.29
N SER A 179 -15.39 -22.29 -2.29
CA SER A 179 -16.20 -23.51 -2.13
C SER A 179 -15.49 -24.58 -1.29
N PHE A 180 -14.19 -24.80 -1.52
CA PHE A 180 -13.37 -25.73 -0.76
C PHE A 180 -13.31 -25.33 0.72
N LEU A 181 -13.01 -24.06 1.03
CA LEU A 181 -12.99 -23.55 2.40
C LEU A 181 -14.37 -23.68 3.06
N SER A 182 -15.44 -23.24 2.39
CA SER A 182 -16.81 -23.39 2.87
C SER A 182 -17.13 -24.85 3.23
N ASN A 183 -16.80 -25.78 2.33
CA ASN A 183 -17.04 -27.20 2.54
C ASN A 183 -16.25 -27.76 3.74
N LYS A 184 -14.97 -27.40 3.91
CA LYS A 184 -14.15 -27.86 5.04
C LYS A 184 -14.63 -27.34 6.40
N TYR A 185 -15.15 -26.12 6.44
CA TYR A 185 -15.60 -25.46 7.67
C TYR A 185 -17.07 -25.75 8.02
N PHE A 186 -17.95 -25.96 7.04
CA PHE A 186 -19.39 -26.08 7.28
C PHE A 186 -19.99 -27.46 7.00
N ARG A 187 -19.37 -28.30 6.16
CA ARG A 187 -19.91 -29.64 5.88
C ARG A 187 -19.66 -30.58 7.06
N LYS A 188 -20.76 -31.03 7.64
CA LYS A 188 -20.80 -31.89 8.81
C LYS A 188 -20.70 -33.37 8.40
N SER A 189 -19.96 -34.15 9.17
CA SER A 189 -19.82 -35.60 9.01
C SER A 189 -20.00 -36.33 10.34
N GLY A 190 -20.42 -37.60 10.28
CA GLY A 190 -20.64 -38.48 11.43
C GLY A 190 -22.12 -38.74 11.72
N LYS A 191 -22.41 -39.51 12.78
CA LYS A 191 -23.77 -39.71 13.33
C LYS A 191 -23.93 -38.85 14.58
N ALA A 192 -25.02 -38.09 14.67
CA ALA A 192 -25.32 -37.28 15.85
C ALA A 192 -25.94 -38.17 16.95
N SER A 193 -25.46 -38.05 18.19
CA SER A 193 -26.09 -38.66 19.37
C SER A 193 -26.00 -37.71 20.58
N ALA A 194 -26.66 -38.04 21.69
CA ALA A 194 -26.63 -37.22 22.89
C ALA A 194 -25.17 -37.03 23.37
N GLY A 195 -24.72 -35.77 23.47
CA GLY A 195 -23.34 -35.43 23.83
C GLY A 195 -22.30 -35.53 22.70
N ILE A 196 -22.65 -36.11 21.54
CA ILE A 196 -21.74 -36.28 20.39
C ILE A 196 -22.24 -35.42 19.21
N TYR A 197 -21.47 -34.38 18.90
CA TYR A 197 -21.81 -33.45 17.82
C TYR A 197 -21.21 -33.89 16.48
N LEU A 198 -21.94 -33.64 15.39
CA LEU A 198 -21.37 -33.79 14.05
C LEU A 198 -20.12 -32.93 13.88
N LYS A 199 -19.03 -33.54 13.40
CA LYS A 199 -17.72 -32.92 13.25
C LYS A 199 -17.56 -32.25 11.89
N THR A 200 -16.66 -31.28 11.82
CA THR A 200 -16.15 -30.67 10.58
C THR A 200 -14.64 -30.89 10.53
N LYS A 201 -14.03 -30.81 9.34
CA LYS A 201 -12.58 -30.97 9.22
C LYS A 201 -11.82 -29.77 9.81
N LEU A 202 -12.35 -28.55 9.64
CA LEU A 202 -11.82 -27.30 10.16
C LEU A 202 -12.91 -26.50 10.91
N GLY A 203 -12.53 -25.43 11.62
CA GLY A 203 -13.46 -24.56 12.35
C GLY A 203 -13.82 -25.07 13.75
N GLU A 204 -14.84 -24.47 14.40
CA GLU A 204 -15.24 -24.78 15.79
C GLU A 204 -15.46 -26.28 16.05
N ARG A 205 -16.08 -26.98 15.10
CA ARG A 205 -16.45 -28.40 15.26
C ARG A 205 -15.29 -29.38 15.04
N SER A 206 -14.09 -28.89 14.76
CA SER A 206 -12.84 -29.68 14.77
C SER A 206 -12.30 -29.92 16.19
N LEU A 207 -12.77 -29.15 17.18
CA LEU A 207 -12.31 -29.26 18.56
C LEU A 207 -12.89 -30.49 19.29
N PRO A 208 -12.31 -30.93 20.42
CA PRO A 208 -12.89 -31.96 21.28
C PRO A 208 -14.32 -31.59 21.73
N ASP A 209 -15.22 -32.58 21.89
CA ASP A 209 -16.64 -32.31 22.23
C ASP A 209 -16.82 -31.58 23.57
N GLN A 210 -15.95 -31.88 24.52
CA GLN A 210 -15.91 -31.19 25.81
C GLN A 210 -15.60 -29.69 25.66
N GLU A 211 -14.59 -29.33 24.86
CA GLU A 211 -14.28 -27.93 24.58
C GLU A 211 -15.45 -27.24 23.87
N GLN A 212 -16.02 -27.88 22.84
CA GLN A 212 -17.16 -27.34 22.09
C GLN A 212 -18.37 -27.04 22.99
N LYS A 213 -18.70 -27.94 23.93
CA LYS A 213 -19.81 -27.77 24.87
C LYS A 213 -19.65 -26.49 25.69
N TYR A 214 -18.43 -26.11 26.04
CA TYR A 214 -18.12 -24.94 26.86
C TYR A 214 -17.85 -23.67 26.05
N LEU A 215 -17.27 -23.76 24.86
CA LEU A 215 -17.08 -22.61 23.96
C LEU A 215 -18.42 -22.02 23.49
N ARG A 216 -19.49 -22.82 23.47
CA ARG A 216 -20.86 -22.36 23.17
C ARG A 216 -21.58 -21.72 24.34
N LYS A 217 -20.99 -21.73 25.54
CA LYS A 217 -21.56 -21.10 26.72
C LYS A 217 -20.98 -19.68 26.81
N LEU A 218 -21.84 -18.66 26.91
CA LEU A 218 -21.46 -17.23 26.92
C LEU A 218 -20.90 -16.81 28.30
N TYR A 219 -19.83 -17.47 28.74
CA TYR A 219 -19.24 -17.29 30.08
C TYR A 219 -17.87 -16.60 30.05
N GLY A 220 -17.29 -16.33 28.87
CA GLY A 220 -15.90 -15.92 28.75
C GLY A 220 -14.93 -17.05 29.13
N ILE A 221 -14.11 -17.52 28.20
CA ILE A 221 -13.30 -18.75 28.41
C ILE A 221 -12.21 -18.64 29.49
N TYR A 222 -11.82 -17.42 29.87
CA TYR A 222 -10.83 -17.16 30.91
C TYR A 222 -11.41 -16.49 32.15
N GLU A 223 -12.70 -16.19 32.13
CA GLU A 223 -13.40 -15.62 33.29
C GLU A 223 -13.72 -16.72 34.29
N ASP A 224 -13.95 -16.32 35.53
CA ASP A 224 -14.27 -17.28 36.59
C ASP A 224 -15.69 -17.83 36.39
N PHE A 225 -15.81 -19.16 36.41
CA PHE A 225 -17.08 -19.84 36.28
C PHE A 225 -17.84 -19.78 37.61
N ILE A 226 -18.94 -19.03 37.62
CA ILE A 226 -19.76 -18.84 38.81
C ILE A 226 -21.01 -19.72 38.74
N TYR A 227 -21.17 -20.63 39.70
CA TYR A 227 -22.38 -21.43 39.93
C TYR A 227 -23.13 -20.88 41.14
N THR A 228 -24.45 -20.68 41.02
CA THR A 228 -25.25 -20.04 42.07
C THR A 228 -26.56 -20.79 42.29
N LEU A 229 -26.94 -20.98 43.55
CA LEU A 229 -28.29 -21.40 43.92
C LEU A 229 -29.13 -20.15 44.24
N PRO A 230 -30.34 -20.01 43.67
CA PRO A 230 -31.21 -18.87 43.98
C PRO A 230 -31.71 -18.95 45.43
N LYS A 231 -32.05 -17.80 46.02
CA LYS A 231 -32.71 -17.78 47.35
C LYS A 231 -34.14 -18.34 47.28
N PRO A 232 -34.64 -18.91 48.40
CA PRO A 232 -36.05 -19.24 48.60
C PRO A 232 -37.05 -18.17 48.13
N SER A 233 -36.73 -16.89 48.34
CA SER A 233 -37.55 -15.75 47.93
C SER A 233 -37.72 -15.60 46.41
N ASN A 234 -36.82 -16.18 45.62
CA ASN A 234 -36.77 -16.03 44.17
C ASN A 234 -37.39 -17.24 43.44
N PHE A 235 -37.85 -18.26 44.17
CA PHE A 235 -38.47 -19.44 43.54
C PHE A 235 -39.88 -19.10 43.08
N GLN A 236 -40.15 -19.40 41.80
CA GLN A 236 -41.42 -19.17 41.14
C GLN A 236 -41.81 -20.42 40.34
N GLY A 237 -43.11 -20.60 40.07
CA GLY A 237 -43.62 -21.69 39.26
C GLY A 237 -43.95 -22.98 40.05
N PRO A 238 -44.28 -24.08 39.33
CA PRO A 238 -44.90 -25.28 39.91
C PRO A 238 -43.98 -26.08 40.85
N TYR A 239 -42.66 -25.87 40.77
CA TYR A 239 -41.66 -26.59 41.60
C TYR A 239 -41.22 -25.80 42.83
N LYS A 240 -41.94 -24.72 43.20
CA LYS A 240 -41.54 -23.84 44.30
C LYS A 240 -41.40 -24.58 45.62
N GLU A 241 -42.36 -25.43 45.97
CA GLU A 241 -42.33 -26.18 47.24
C GLU A 241 -41.18 -27.19 47.30
N ASP A 242 -40.93 -27.91 46.20
CA ASP A 242 -39.80 -28.84 46.08
C ASP A 242 -38.46 -28.11 46.24
N LEU A 243 -38.32 -26.93 45.62
CA LEU A 243 -37.11 -26.10 45.73
C LEU A 243 -36.92 -25.52 47.13
N LEU A 244 -38.00 -25.19 47.84
CA LEU A 244 -37.98 -24.77 49.24
C LEU A 244 -37.55 -25.92 50.16
N ALA A 245 -38.10 -27.12 49.96
CA ALA A 245 -37.73 -28.33 50.68
C ALA A 245 -36.25 -28.68 50.44
N PHE A 246 -35.82 -28.66 49.18
CA PHE A 246 -34.41 -28.84 48.80
C PHE A 246 -33.52 -27.82 49.49
N SER A 247 -33.87 -26.53 49.46
CA SER A 247 -33.06 -25.47 50.07
C SER A 247 -32.92 -25.64 51.59
N LYS A 248 -33.99 -26.08 52.27
CA LYS A 248 -33.98 -26.38 53.70
C LYS A 248 -33.09 -27.58 54.03
N TYR A 249 -33.16 -28.63 53.22
CA TYR A 249 -32.28 -29.80 53.34
C TYR A 249 -30.82 -29.41 53.09
N PHE A 250 -30.56 -28.75 51.97
CA PHE A 250 -29.23 -28.34 51.52
C PHE A 250 -28.49 -27.46 52.54
N THR A 251 -29.21 -26.55 53.21
CA THR A 251 -28.63 -25.65 54.23
C THR A 251 -28.24 -26.39 55.52
N LYS A 252 -28.85 -27.56 55.79
CA LYS A 252 -28.55 -28.40 56.96
C LYS A 252 -27.54 -29.53 56.67
N SER A 253 -27.13 -29.69 55.41
CA SER A 253 -26.22 -30.75 54.98
C SER A 253 -24.76 -30.52 55.44
N LYS A 254 -23.96 -31.58 55.44
CA LYS A 254 -22.53 -31.53 55.77
C LYS A 254 -21.76 -30.62 54.81
N LYS A 255 -20.71 -29.96 55.32
CA LYS A 255 -19.86 -29.05 54.56
C LYS A 255 -19.28 -29.72 53.30
N ASP A 256 -18.77 -30.95 53.42
CA ASP A 256 -18.22 -31.74 52.31
C ASP A 256 -19.24 -31.95 51.17
N PHE A 257 -20.51 -32.17 51.52
CA PHE A 257 -21.58 -32.31 50.54
C PHE A 257 -21.86 -30.99 49.83
N THR A 258 -21.93 -29.89 50.57
CA THR A 258 -22.18 -28.55 50.00
C THR A 258 -21.02 -28.03 49.16
N GLU A 259 -19.77 -28.31 49.55
CA GLU A 259 -18.58 -27.91 48.78
C GLU A 259 -18.47 -28.70 47.46
N GLY A 260 -18.73 -30.00 47.49
CA GLY A 260 -18.67 -30.88 46.32
C GLY A 260 -19.91 -30.84 45.41
N PHE A 261 -21.01 -30.19 45.84
CA PHE A 261 -22.30 -30.27 45.15
C PHE A 261 -22.25 -29.94 43.65
N PRO A 262 -21.66 -28.83 43.19
CA PRO A 262 -21.68 -28.48 41.77
C PRO A 262 -20.91 -29.46 40.87
N GLN A 263 -19.99 -30.24 41.44
CA GLN A 263 -19.16 -31.23 40.73
C GLN A 263 -19.59 -32.68 40.98
N ASN A 264 -20.71 -32.93 41.68
CA ASN A 264 -21.12 -34.28 42.06
C ASN A 264 -22.02 -34.95 40.98
N PRO A 265 -21.53 -35.98 40.27
CA PRO A 265 -22.28 -36.64 39.19
C PRO A 265 -23.43 -37.52 39.67
N LYS A 266 -23.49 -37.86 40.96
CA LYS A 266 -24.60 -38.65 41.52
C LYS A 266 -25.85 -37.80 41.76
N ILE A 267 -25.69 -36.46 41.80
CA ILE A 267 -26.76 -35.53 42.19
C ILE A 267 -27.18 -34.66 40.99
N LEU A 268 -26.21 -34.18 40.22
CA LEU A 268 -26.47 -33.29 39.10
C LEU A 268 -26.41 -34.04 37.77
N ILE A 269 -27.39 -33.75 36.91
CA ILE A 269 -27.38 -34.20 35.51
C ILE A 269 -26.19 -33.60 34.75
N GLU A 270 -25.73 -34.31 33.71
CA GLU A 270 -24.52 -33.98 32.92
C GLU A 270 -24.54 -32.57 32.28
N THR A 271 -25.71 -31.95 32.15
CA THR A 271 -25.86 -30.59 31.61
C THR A 271 -25.65 -29.49 32.66
N ARG A 272 -25.81 -29.83 33.95
CA ARG A 272 -25.72 -28.92 35.10
C ARG A 272 -24.45 -29.12 35.94
N ILE A 273 -23.76 -30.24 35.77
CA ILE A 273 -22.50 -30.52 36.47
C ILE A 273 -21.36 -29.60 36.00
N VAL A 274 -20.58 -29.10 36.96
CA VAL A 274 -19.34 -28.37 36.75
C VAL A 274 -18.21 -29.38 36.51
N PRO A 275 -17.32 -29.19 35.52
CA PRO A 275 -16.22 -30.12 35.27
C PRO A 275 -15.30 -30.25 36.48
N ALA A 276 -14.83 -31.45 36.77
CA ALA A 276 -13.84 -31.69 37.84
C ALA A 276 -12.52 -30.93 37.60
N ALA A 277 -12.20 -30.61 36.35
CA ALA A 277 -11.02 -29.81 36.00
C ALA A 277 -11.08 -28.36 36.52
N PHE A 278 -12.28 -27.82 36.78
CA PHE A 278 -12.46 -26.45 37.25
C PHE A 278 -12.07 -26.37 38.74
N LYS A 279 -11.22 -25.40 39.10
CA LYS A 279 -10.64 -25.30 40.44
C LYS A 279 -11.38 -24.27 41.27
N LEU A 280 -11.90 -24.64 42.44
CA LEU A 280 -12.59 -23.70 43.33
C LEU A 280 -11.60 -22.67 43.90
N ILE A 281 -11.86 -21.36 43.70
CA ILE A 281 -10.91 -20.26 44.00
C ILE A 281 -10.86 -19.92 45.50
N ASP A 282 -12.00 -19.98 46.18
CA ASP A 282 -12.11 -19.64 47.60
C ASP A 282 -13.06 -20.64 48.28
N ARG A 283 -12.49 -21.53 49.11
CA ARG A 283 -13.24 -22.56 49.84
C ARG A 283 -13.89 -22.02 51.12
N GLU A 284 -13.39 -20.89 51.63
CA GLU A 284 -13.81 -20.32 52.92
C GLU A 284 -14.93 -19.29 52.74
N LYS A 285 -15.04 -18.67 51.56
CA LYS A 285 -16.12 -17.74 51.20
C LYS A 285 -17.15 -18.37 50.27
N ILE A 286 -17.88 -19.38 50.75
CA ILE A 286 -19.24 -19.60 50.24
C ILE A 286 -20.05 -18.34 50.63
N LEU A 287 -20.06 -17.35 49.75
CA LEU A 287 -20.65 -16.03 50.04
C LEU A 287 -22.17 -16.13 50.03
N LYS A 288 -22.82 -15.83 51.17
CA LYS A 288 -24.25 -15.46 51.21
C LYS A 288 -24.41 -14.09 50.53
N GLY A 289 -24.64 -14.08 49.23
CA GLY A 289 -24.81 -12.85 48.44
C GLY A 289 -26.20 -12.19 48.62
N ARG A 290 -26.36 -10.95 48.15
CA ARG A 290 -27.70 -10.37 47.90
C ARG A 290 -28.34 -11.16 46.74
N GLY A 291 -29.44 -11.85 47.01
CA GLY A 291 -30.19 -12.63 45.98
C GLY A 291 -29.80 -14.11 45.78
N GLU A 292 -28.67 -14.59 46.34
CA GLU A 292 -28.18 -15.97 46.15
C GLU A 292 -28.07 -16.74 47.48
N LEU A 293 -28.45 -18.02 47.50
CA LEU A 293 -28.39 -18.91 48.68
C LEU A 293 -26.97 -19.45 48.89
N TYR A 294 -26.33 -19.94 47.82
CA TYR A 294 -24.94 -20.37 47.76
C TYR A 294 -24.32 -19.92 46.43
N LYS A 295 -23.04 -19.53 46.46
CA LYS A 295 -22.26 -19.13 45.29
C LYS A 295 -20.90 -19.86 45.31
N TRP A 296 -20.60 -20.57 44.24
CA TRP A 296 -19.30 -21.19 43.99
C TRP A 296 -18.62 -20.48 42.81
N THR A 297 -17.35 -20.14 42.99
CA THR A 297 -16.55 -19.47 41.96
C THR A 297 -15.37 -20.35 41.60
N TYR A 298 -15.36 -20.85 40.37
CA TYR A 298 -14.33 -21.76 39.87
C TYR A 298 -13.43 -21.06 38.85
N GLU A 299 -12.12 -21.23 38.98
CA GLU A 299 -11.15 -20.91 37.95
C GLU A 299 -11.17 -22.02 36.89
N ILE A 300 -11.31 -21.61 35.64
CA ILE A 300 -11.17 -22.50 34.49
C ILE A 300 -9.67 -22.59 34.16
N PRO A 301 -9.02 -23.76 34.33
CA PRO A 301 -7.59 -23.85 34.00
C PRO A 301 -7.39 -23.75 32.48
N SER A 302 -6.33 -23.07 32.04
CA SER A 302 -6.01 -22.93 30.60
C SER A 302 -5.81 -24.28 29.88
N ILE A 303 -5.50 -25.36 30.61
CA ILE A 303 -5.37 -26.69 30.03
C ILE A 303 -6.71 -27.29 29.55
N PHE A 304 -7.83 -26.73 30.01
CA PHE A 304 -9.18 -27.18 29.62
C PHE A 304 -9.46 -26.97 28.14
N TYR A 305 -8.91 -25.92 27.53
CA TYR A 305 -9.05 -25.58 26.11
C TYR A 305 -7.79 -25.93 25.30
N LYS A 306 -7.17 -27.08 25.57
CA LYS A 306 -5.89 -27.48 24.97
C LYS A 306 -5.94 -27.54 23.44
N GLY A 307 -7.03 -28.05 22.86
CA GLY A 307 -7.23 -28.12 21.42
C GLY A 307 -7.26 -26.73 20.79
N LEU A 308 -8.08 -25.83 21.33
CA LEU A 308 -8.16 -24.44 20.87
C LEU A 308 -6.80 -23.72 21.01
N HIS A 309 -6.14 -23.83 22.16
CA HIS A 309 -4.85 -23.19 22.40
C HIS A 309 -3.74 -23.71 21.48
N ASN A 310 -3.76 -24.99 21.12
CA ASN A 310 -2.83 -25.55 20.14
C ASN A 310 -3.06 -24.97 18.73
N GLN A 311 -4.31 -24.81 18.30
CA GLN A 311 -4.62 -24.12 17.05
C GLN A 311 -4.11 -22.68 17.07
N ILE A 312 -4.39 -21.93 18.14
CA ILE A 312 -3.93 -20.53 18.29
C ILE A 312 -2.41 -20.43 18.22
N LYS A 313 -1.69 -21.25 18.99
CA LYS A 313 -0.21 -21.26 18.97
C LYS A 313 0.34 -21.62 17.60
N LEU A 314 -0.25 -22.60 16.92
CA LEU A 314 0.17 -23.01 15.58
C LEU A 314 0.02 -21.87 14.57
N PHE A 315 -1.17 -21.27 14.48
CA PHE A 315 -1.43 -20.19 13.53
C PHE A 315 -0.67 -18.91 13.88
N ALA A 316 -0.57 -18.54 15.16
CA ALA A 316 0.24 -17.40 15.58
C ALA A 316 1.73 -17.63 15.27
N GLY A 317 2.24 -18.84 15.49
CA GLY A 317 3.61 -19.22 15.16
C GLY A 317 3.88 -19.18 13.66
N ILE A 318 2.99 -19.75 12.84
CA ILE A 318 3.11 -19.67 11.37
C ILE A 318 3.05 -18.22 10.89
N SER A 319 2.10 -17.42 11.40
CA SER A 319 1.98 -16.00 11.07
C SER A 319 3.26 -15.22 11.42
N LEU A 320 3.84 -15.45 12.59
CA LEU A 320 5.11 -14.83 12.98
C LEU A 320 6.27 -15.29 12.08
N SER A 321 6.38 -16.59 11.81
CA SER A 321 7.45 -17.13 10.95
C SER A 321 7.37 -16.59 9.53
N VAL A 322 6.19 -16.54 8.92
CA VAL A 322 6.00 -15.96 7.58
C VAL A 322 6.30 -14.47 7.58
N PHE A 323 5.84 -13.73 8.61
CA PHE A 323 6.13 -12.32 8.77
C PHE A 323 7.64 -12.05 8.80
N ILE A 324 8.37 -12.76 9.66
CA ILE A 324 9.82 -12.64 9.78
C ILE A 324 10.52 -13.06 8.48
N LEU A 325 10.12 -14.17 7.85
CA LEU A 325 10.72 -14.62 6.59
C LEU A 325 10.63 -13.55 5.50
N ILE A 326 9.48 -12.90 5.35
CA ILE A 326 9.30 -11.83 4.34
C ILE A 326 10.11 -10.56 4.71
N CYS A 327 10.23 -10.21 6.00
CA CYS A 327 11.05 -9.07 6.43
C CYS A 327 12.49 -9.16 5.89
N PHE A 328 13.09 -10.34 5.96
CA PHE A 328 14.49 -10.58 5.62
C PHE A 328 14.77 -10.82 4.13
N ILE A 329 13.74 -10.85 3.26
CA ILE A 329 13.95 -10.95 1.81
C ILE A 329 14.55 -9.64 1.26
N PRO A 330 15.71 -9.62 0.57
CA PRO A 330 16.23 -8.39 -0.04
C PRO A 330 15.25 -7.72 -1.02
N GLY A 331 15.19 -6.39 -1.01
CA GLY A 331 14.24 -5.62 -1.86
C GLY A 331 14.43 -5.83 -3.37
N ASP A 332 15.65 -6.13 -3.80
CA ASP A 332 16.03 -6.45 -5.17
C ASP A 332 15.77 -7.91 -5.57
N TRP A 333 15.33 -8.78 -4.64
CA TRP A 333 15.12 -10.19 -4.94
C TRP A 333 13.86 -10.40 -5.80
N PRO A 334 13.87 -11.29 -6.81
CA PRO A 334 12.74 -11.45 -7.73
C PRO A 334 11.50 -12.10 -7.08
N VAL A 335 11.63 -12.55 -5.83
CA VAL A 335 10.54 -13.15 -5.06
C VAL A 335 9.38 -12.17 -4.85
N PHE A 336 9.64 -10.87 -4.67
CA PHE A 336 8.55 -9.89 -4.49
C PHE A 336 7.63 -9.81 -5.72
N PRO A 337 8.13 -9.63 -6.95
CA PRO A 337 7.30 -9.75 -8.16
C PRO A 337 6.62 -11.12 -8.35
N TRP A 338 7.23 -12.22 -7.90
CA TRP A 338 6.59 -13.55 -7.95
C TRP A 338 5.38 -13.64 -7.02
N ILE A 339 5.49 -13.07 -5.81
CA ILE A 339 4.37 -13.02 -4.87
C ILE A 339 3.31 -12.04 -5.38
N GLY A 340 3.73 -10.84 -5.79
CA GLY A 340 2.87 -9.75 -6.24
C GLY A 340 2.23 -8.97 -5.09
N ALA A 341 1.99 -7.68 -5.31
CA ALA A 341 1.42 -6.77 -4.32
C ALA A 341 0.09 -7.25 -3.70
N PRO A 342 -0.90 -7.78 -4.46
CA PRO A 342 -2.15 -8.26 -3.88
C PRO A 342 -1.95 -9.42 -2.89
N ALA A 343 -1.07 -10.37 -3.23
CA ALA A 343 -0.79 -11.50 -2.35
C ALA A 343 -0.02 -11.07 -1.10
N LEU A 344 0.96 -10.15 -1.23
CA LEU A 344 1.68 -9.55 -0.10
C LEU A 344 0.72 -8.88 0.88
N ILE A 345 -0.29 -8.16 0.38
CA ILE A 345 -1.35 -7.56 1.20
C ILE A 345 -2.12 -8.66 1.96
N CYS A 346 -2.56 -9.72 1.27
CA CYS A 346 -3.27 -10.82 1.93
C CYS A 346 -2.41 -11.51 3.00
N PHE A 347 -1.13 -11.78 2.71
CA PHE A 347 -0.20 -12.35 3.68
C PHE A 347 0.04 -11.43 4.87
N ALA A 348 0.21 -10.12 4.65
CA ALA A 348 0.42 -9.16 5.72
C ALA A 348 -0.76 -9.18 6.70
N PHE A 349 -1.99 -9.12 6.20
CA PHE A 349 -3.17 -9.16 7.06
C PHE A 349 -3.41 -10.53 7.70
N ALA A 350 -3.04 -11.63 7.05
CA ALA A 350 -2.99 -12.95 7.69
C ALA A 350 -1.97 -12.97 8.86
N CYS A 351 -0.79 -12.38 8.66
CA CYS A 351 0.25 -12.30 9.66
C CYS A 351 -0.18 -11.42 10.84
N TYR A 352 -0.61 -10.19 10.59
CA TYR A 352 -1.06 -9.25 11.62
C TYR A 352 -2.20 -9.82 12.46
N THR A 353 -3.20 -10.42 11.81
CA THR A 353 -4.35 -11.00 12.50
C THR A 353 -3.92 -12.19 13.38
N GLY A 354 -3.03 -13.05 12.89
CA GLY A 354 -2.53 -14.21 13.64
C GLY A 354 -1.59 -13.83 14.78
N ILE A 355 -0.70 -12.85 14.56
CA ILE A 355 0.18 -12.30 15.60
C ILE A 355 -0.68 -11.64 16.70
N TYR A 356 -1.67 -10.83 16.33
CA TYR A 356 -2.56 -10.20 17.30
C TYR A 356 -3.38 -11.22 18.10
N MET A 357 -3.88 -12.29 17.45
CA MET A 357 -4.50 -13.42 18.13
C MET A 357 -3.53 -14.08 19.14
N GLY A 358 -2.26 -14.25 18.76
CA GLY A 358 -1.20 -14.70 19.65
C GLY A 358 -1.01 -13.77 20.85
N LEU A 359 -0.96 -12.44 20.63
CA LEU A 359 -0.85 -11.45 21.70
C LEU A 359 -2.06 -11.48 22.66
N LEU A 360 -3.28 -11.64 22.14
CA LEU A 360 -4.47 -11.84 22.97
C LEU A 360 -4.35 -13.09 23.84
N TYR A 361 -3.79 -14.17 23.29
CA TYR A 361 -3.53 -15.40 24.04
C TYR A 361 -2.46 -15.23 25.11
N LEU A 362 -1.38 -14.50 24.82
CA LEU A 362 -0.36 -14.16 25.82
C LEU A 362 -0.98 -13.37 26.98
N ASP A 363 -1.72 -12.30 26.68
CA ASP A 363 -2.33 -11.43 27.69
C ASP A 363 -3.38 -12.14 28.54
N LYS A 364 -4.31 -12.86 27.91
CA LYS A 364 -5.51 -13.37 28.58
C LYS A 364 -5.35 -14.77 29.15
N SER A 365 -4.43 -15.58 28.61
CA SER A 365 -4.19 -16.96 29.07
C SER A 365 -2.91 -17.09 29.89
N LEU A 366 -1.76 -16.76 29.31
CA LEU A 366 -0.45 -17.03 29.95
C LEU A 366 -0.11 -16.00 31.02
N LEU A 367 -0.34 -14.72 30.73
CA LEU A 367 -0.01 -13.59 31.58
C LEU A 367 -1.25 -13.00 32.27
N LYS A 368 -2.29 -13.82 32.50
CA LYS A 368 -3.56 -13.39 33.13
C LYS A 368 -3.36 -12.61 34.44
N LYS A 369 -2.32 -12.96 35.22
CA LYS A 369 -1.99 -12.32 36.51
C LYS A 369 -1.16 -11.05 36.38
N TRP A 370 -0.57 -10.78 35.22
CA TRP A 370 0.25 -9.59 35.00
C TRP A 370 -0.67 -8.38 34.81
N LYS A 371 -0.37 -7.29 35.53
CA LYS A 371 -1.17 -6.05 35.47
C LYS A 371 -1.00 -5.29 34.16
N ILE A 372 0.15 -5.45 33.50
CA ILE A 372 0.50 -4.76 32.26
C ILE A 372 0.38 -5.74 31.10
N SER A 373 -0.41 -5.37 30.08
CA SER A 373 -0.54 -6.17 28.87
C SER A 373 0.71 -6.07 27.99
N VAL A 374 1.05 -7.16 27.29
CA VAL A 374 2.14 -7.19 26.32
C VAL A 374 1.88 -6.18 25.20
N ARG A 375 0.62 -6.00 24.79
CA ARG A 375 0.23 -4.98 23.81
C ARG A 375 0.56 -3.57 24.27
N PHE A 376 0.32 -3.24 25.54
CA PHE A 376 0.72 -1.94 26.09
C PHE A 376 2.24 -1.78 26.14
N LEU A 377 2.98 -2.84 26.48
CA LEU A 377 4.44 -2.83 26.42
C LEU A 377 4.96 -2.59 24.98
N LEU A 378 4.33 -3.19 23.97
CA LEU A 378 4.68 -2.95 22.57
C LEU A 378 4.43 -1.50 22.15
N ILE A 379 3.37 -0.86 22.65
CA ILE A 379 3.13 0.58 22.43
C ILE A 379 4.23 1.40 23.09
N LEU A 380 4.65 1.06 24.32
CA LEU A 380 5.76 1.74 24.98
C LEU A 380 7.07 1.57 24.20
N ILE A 381 7.36 0.36 23.72
CA ILE A 381 8.53 0.10 22.87
C ILE A 381 8.48 0.95 21.61
N LEU A 382 7.33 1.00 20.92
CA LEU A 382 7.15 1.85 19.74
C LEU A 382 7.43 3.33 20.04
N LEU A 383 6.91 3.85 21.16
CA LEU A 383 7.13 5.23 21.59
C LEU A 383 8.59 5.52 21.98
N LEU A 384 9.28 4.55 22.58
CA LEU A 384 10.70 4.67 22.90
C LEU A 384 11.55 4.61 21.64
N CYS A 385 11.28 3.66 20.75
CA CYS A 385 11.98 3.50 19.48
C CYS A 385 11.81 4.72 18.58
N SER A 386 10.64 5.37 18.53
CA SER A 386 10.43 6.56 17.70
C SER A 386 11.32 7.76 18.09
N ILE A 387 11.84 7.81 19.32
CA ILE A 387 12.79 8.84 19.76
C ILE A 387 14.18 8.59 19.15
N TYR A 388 14.62 7.34 19.11
CA TYR A 388 15.99 6.97 18.71
C TYR A 388 16.11 6.61 17.24
N ASN A 389 15.06 6.04 16.65
CA ASN A 389 15.07 5.54 15.29
C ASN A 389 15.32 6.69 14.31
N GLN A 390 16.24 6.42 13.40
CA GLN A 390 16.65 7.31 12.33
C GLN A 390 15.87 6.93 11.07
N ASP A 391 14.53 6.96 11.16
CA ASP A 391 13.62 6.48 10.11
C ASP A 391 14.05 6.97 8.72
N HIS A 392 14.34 6.01 7.83
CA HIS A 392 14.63 6.24 6.41
C HIS A 392 15.79 7.21 6.13
N PRO A 393 17.01 6.91 6.62
CA PRO A 393 18.18 7.71 6.30
C PRO A 393 18.52 7.56 4.82
N VAL A 394 18.93 8.66 4.20
CA VAL A 394 19.34 8.66 2.79
C VAL A 394 20.61 7.81 2.60
N ARG A 395 20.65 7.01 1.53
CA ARG A 395 21.85 6.28 1.08
C ARG A 395 22.88 7.26 0.53
N MET A 396 23.84 7.65 1.37
CA MET A 396 24.92 8.57 1.01
C MET A 396 26.26 7.85 0.92
N GLU A 397 27.11 8.31 0.01
CA GLU A 397 28.53 7.94 -0.01
C GLU A 397 29.30 8.67 1.10
N GLN A 398 30.47 8.15 1.46
CA GLN A 398 31.33 8.75 2.49
C GLN A 398 31.98 10.07 2.04
N HIS A 399 32.20 10.24 0.73
CA HIS A 399 32.90 11.40 0.18
C HIS A 399 31.92 12.52 -0.23
N LYS A 400 32.33 13.76 0.01
CA LYS A 400 31.65 14.94 -0.56
C LYS A 400 31.93 15.04 -2.07
N SER A 401 30.94 15.54 -2.79
CA SER A 401 31.12 15.95 -4.19
C SER A 401 31.94 17.24 -4.22
N ASN A 402 33.16 17.21 -4.76
CA ASN A 402 34.07 18.34 -4.62
C ASN A 402 34.13 19.29 -5.81
N ASP A 403 33.51 19.02 -6.96
CA ASP A 403 33.54 19.95 -8.10
C ASP A 403 32.33 19.79 -9.04
N ARG A 404 31.26 20.56 -8.78
CA ARG A 404 30.17 20.78 -9.73
C ARG A 404 30.42 22.09 -10.48
N GLN A 405 30.35 22.07 -11.81
CA GLN A 405 30.41 23.30 -12.63
C GLN A 405 29.17 24.18 -12.37
N THR A 406 29.32 25.50 -12.50
CA THR A 406 28.19 26.43 -12.43
C THR A 406 27.32 26.34 -13.68
N VAL A 407 26.00 26.56 -13.53
CA VAL A 407 25.05 26.53 -14.65
C VAL A 407 25.44 27.48 -15.77
N VAL A 408 25.85 28.71 -15.44
CA VAL A 408 26.20 29.73 -16.44
C VAL A 408 27.43 29.31 -17.26
N ASN A 409 28.53 28.92 -16.60
CA ASN A 409 29.73 28.45 -17.31
C ASN A 409 29.47 27.25 -18.22
N GLN A 410 28.68 26.27 -17.76
CA GLN A 410 28.34 25.10 -18.57
C GLN A 410 27.43 25.49 -19.76
N PHE A 411 26.49 26.42 -19.56
CA PHE A 411 25.67 26.99 -20.63
C PHE A 411 26.54 27.65 -21.69
N ASP A 412 27.39 28.58 -21.29
CA ASP A 412 28.24 29.35 -22.19
C ASP A 412 29.15 28.42 -23.01
N ARG A 413 29.84 27.49 -22.34
CA ARG A 413 30.73 26.52 -22.99
C ARG A 413 29.98 25.65 -23.99
N ARG A 414 28.80 25.14 -23.62
CA ARG A 414 28.02 24.27 -24.49
C ARG A 414 27.41 25.05 -25.66
N PHE A 415 26.96 26.28 -25.41
CA PHE A 415 26.35 27.12 -26.41
C PHE A 415 27.33 27.49 -27.53
N VAL A 416 28.58 27.81 -27.18
CA VAL A 416 29.63 28.08 -28.20
C VAL A 416 29.80 26.89 -29.14
N VAL A 417 29.92 25.67 -28.59
CA VAL A 417 30.05 24.45 -29.39
C VAL A 417 28.80 24.16 -30.21
N TYR A 418 27.61 24.38 -29.64
CA TYR A 418 26.34 24.18 -30.32
C TYR A 418 26.17 25.14 -31.51
N LYS A 419 26.46 26.42 -31.28
CA LYS A 419 26.46 27.48 -32.29
C LYS A 419 27.41 27.16 -33.44
N GLU A 420 28.67 26.84 -33.13
CA GLU A 420 29.66 26.48 -34.15
C GLU A 420 29.23 25.29 -35.01
N ASN A 421 28.56 24.29 -34.41
CA ASN A 421 28.07 23.13 -35.15
C ASN A 421 26.95 23.51 -36.14
N ILE A 422 26.05 24.41 -35.76
CA ILE A 422 24.99 24.91 -36.64
C ILE A 422 25.58 25.81 -37.73
N ASP A 423 26.48 26.72 -37.37
CA ASP A 423 27.10 27.66 -38.32
C ASP A 423 27.90 26.96 -39.42
N LYS A 424 28.51 25.80 -39.12
CA LYS A 424 29.19 24.96 -40.12
C LYS A 424 28.22 24.27 -41.09
N GLN A 425 26.95 24.15 -40.74
CA GLN A 425 25.93 23.42 -41.52
C GLN A 425 25.04 24.35 -42.35
N ILE A 426 25.09 25.66 -42.12
CA ILE A 426 24.35 26.66 -42.89
C ILE A 426 25.22 27.25 -44.01
N PRO A 427 24.63 27.72 -45.13
CA PRO A 427 25.36 28.40 -46.19
C PRO A 427 26.14 29.63 -45.67
N LYS A 428 27.35 29.87 -46.18
CA LYS A 428 28.24 30.98 -45.73
C LYS A 428 27.63 32.38 -45.84
N ASN A 429 26.59 32.56 -46.67
CA ASN A 429 25.86 33.80 -46.86
C ASN A 429 24.67 33.98 -45.90
N LYS A 430 24.36 32.99 -45.06
CA LYS A 430 23.28 33.03 -44.08
C LYS A 430 23.87 33.14 -42.68
N GLN A 431 23.61 34.26 -42.00
CA GLN A 431 23.98 34.45 -40.60
C GLN A 431 22.74 34.30 -39.70
N LEU A 432 22.84 33.46 -38.68
CA LEU A 432 21.80 33.30 -37.68
C LEU A 432 22.03 34.27 -36.52
N ASN A 433 20.96 34.96 -36.11
CA ASN A 433 20.99 35.83 -34.94
C ASN A 433 20.50 35.12 -33.67
N LYS A 434 19.72 34.04 -33.82
CA LYS A 434 19.18 33.25 -32.71
C LYS A 434 19.25 31.75 -33.00
N TYR A 435 19.53 30.97 -31.96
CA TYR A 435 19.66 29.51 -32.02
C TYR A 435 18.66 28.86 -31.04
N PRO A 436 17.94 27.80 -31.45
CA PRO A 436 16.95 27.15 -30.59
C PRO A 436 17.63 26.40 -29.43
N VAL A 437 17.26 26.74 -28.20
CA VAL A 437 17.72 26.04 -26.99
C VAL A 437 16.52 25.54 -26.20
N VAL A 438 16.51 24.24 -25.92
CA VAL A 438 15.38 23.51 -25.34
C VAL A 438 15.55 23.34 -23.83
N PHE A 439 14.48 23.61 -23.10
CA PHE A 439 14.33 23.46 -21.67
C PHE A 439 13.13 22.55 -21.40
N ILE A 440 13.30 21.52 -20.58
CA ILE A 440 12.26 20.50 -20.35
C ILE A 440 11.78 20.57 -18.90
N CYS A 441 10.48 20.64 -18.71
CA CYS A 441 9.80 20.50 -17.43
C CYS A 441 8.95 19.22 -17.47
N ALA A 442 9.00 18.40 -16.41
CA ALA A 442 8.26 17.14 -16.36
C ALA A 442 7.47 17.00 -15.06
N GLU A 443 6.15 16.88 -15.21
CA GLU A 443 5.20 16.80 -14.10
C GLU A 443 5.24 15.47 -13.34
N GLY A 444 5.01 15.56 -12.03
CA GLY A 444 4.89 14.43 -11.13
C GLY A 444 3.59 13.63 -11.26
N GLY A 445 3.68 12.31 -10.99
CA GLY A 445 2.55 11.38 -11.06
C GLY A 445 2.95 9.90 -11.14
N ALA A 446 3.93 9.49 -10.32
CA ALA A 446 4.49 8.12 -10.25
C ALA A 446 4.94 7.55 -11.61
N LEU A 447 4.99 6.22 -11.78
CA LEU A 447 5.55 5.64 -13.02
C LEU A 447 4.81 6.03 -14.28
N ARG A 448 3.51 6.35 -14.22
CA ARG A 448 2.73 6.80 -15.38
C ARG A 448 3.34 8.05 -16.03
N THR A 449 3.61 9.10 -15.25
CA THR A 449 4.22 10.32 -15.81
C THR A 449 5.69 10.12 -16.14
N GLY A 450 6.38 9.22 -15.41
CA GLY A 450 7.75 8.82 -15.76
C GLY A 450 7.84 8.11 -17.11
N ALA A 451 6.95 7.15 -17.36
CA ALA A 451 6.84 6.44 -18.63
C ALA A 451 6.49 7.41 -19.76
N TYR A 452 5.48 8.27 -19.56
CA TYR A 452 5.12 9.30 -20.53
C TYR A 452 6.32 10.20 -20.86
N THR A 453 7.01 10.72 -19.84
CA THR A 453 8.16 11.60 -19.99
C THR A 453 9.28 10.96 -20.81
N SER A 454 9.70 9.75 -20.44
CA SER A 454 10.80 9.05 -21.12
C SER A 454 10.41 8.66 -22.55
N LEU A 455 9.20 8.14 -22.75
CA LEU A 455 8.71 7.74 -24.08
C LEU A 455 8.52 8.94 -25.00
N PHE A 456 8.00 10.06 -24.48
CA PHE A 456 7.78 11.27 -25.25
C PHE A 456 9.10 11.85 -25.74
N LEU A 457 10.09 12.00 -24.87
CA LEU A 457 11.39 12.57 -25.24
C LEU A 457 12.20 11.64 -26.15
N ALA A 458 12.22 10.33 -25.86
CA ALA A 458 12.87 9.36 -26.73
C ALA A 458 12.18 9.29 -28.11
N GLY A 459 10.84 9.29 -28.15
CA GLY A 459 10.05 9.28 -29.37
C GLY A 459 10.22 10.56 -30.18
N LEU A 460 10.23 11.72 -29.52
CA LEU A 460 10.47 13.02 -30.16
C LEU A 460 11.87 13.06 -30.79
N GLY A 461 12.90 12.66 -30.02
CA GLY A 461 14.26 12.55 -30.53
C GLY A 461 14.35 11.63 -31.74
N ALA A 462 13.75 10.44 -31.66
CA ALA A 462 13.76 9.44 -32.74
C ALA A 462 13.07 9.93 -34.00
N LYS A 463 11.95 10.64 -33.85
CA LYS A 463 11.22 11.20 -34.99
C LYS A 463 12.00 12.32 -35.66
N LEU A 464 12.55 13.25 -34.90
CA LEU A 464 13.36 14.36 -35.41
C LEU A 464 14.64 13.88 -36.09
N GLU A 465 15.30 12.88 -35.52
CA GLU A 465 16.47 12.21 -36.09
C GLU A 465 16.14 11.54 -37.42
N LYS A 466 15.08 10.73 -37.47
CA LYS A 466 14.73 9.90 -38.63
C LYS A 466 14.10 10.69 -39.78
N GLU A 467 13.18 11.61 -39.48
CA GLU A 467 12.36 12.28 -40.51
C GLU A 467 12.91 13.65 -40.91
N HIS A 468 13.72 14.29 -40.04
CA HIS A 468 14.19 15.65 -40.24
C HIS A 468 15.71 15.81 -40.12
N HIS A 469 16.45 14.72 -39.87
CA HIS A 469 17.90 14.73 -39.65
C HIS A 469 18.37 15.69 -38.55
N VAL A 470 17.51 15.96 -37.56
CA VAL A 470 17.78 16.90 -36.45
C VAL A 470 18.36 16.16 -35.25
N ASP A 471 19.49 16.63 -34.75
CA ASP A 471 20.10 16.19 -33.49
C ASP A 471 19.44 16.95 -32.33
N PHE A 472 18.28 16.43 -31.88
CA PHE A 472 17.51 17.04 -30.80
C PHE A 472 18.27 17.09 -29.48
N LYS A 473 19.08 16.06 -29.19
CA LYS A 473 19.89 15.94 -27.97
C LYS A 473 20.74 17.20 -27.74
N LYS A 474 21.43 17.68 -28.79
CA LYS A 474 22.29 18.86 -28.69
C LYS A 474 21.56 20.15 -28.31
N SER A 475 20.27 20.27 -28.64
CA SER A 475 19.47 21.45 -28.31
C SER A 475 19.01 21.51 -26.84
N ILE A 476 18.95 20.38 -26.12
CA ILE A 476 18.40 20.30 -24.76
C ILE A 476 19.41 20.79 -23.73
N PHE A 477 19.28 22.01 -23.21
CA PHE A 477 20.19 22.53 -22.19
C PHE A 477 19.81 22.08 -20.77
N ALA A 478 18.54 22.15 -20.38
CA ALA A 478 18.11 21.89 -19.01
C ALA A 478 16.85 21.03 -18.93
N MET A 479 16.75 20.23 -17.87
CA MET A 479 15.67 19.33 -17.54
C MET A 479 15.32 19.47 -16.05
N SER A 480 14.07 19.76 -15.72
CA SER A 480 13.56 19.90 -14.35
C SER A 480 12.39 18.96 -14.13
N GLY A 481 12.54 18.03 -13.19
CA GLY A 481 11.57 16.97 -12.94
C GLY A 481 11.03 16.98 -11.52
N VAL A 482 9.79 16.51 -11.39
CA VAL A 482 9.13 16.26 -10.10
C VAL A 482 8.59 14.83 -10.08
N SER A 483 8.72 14.12 -8.96
CA SER A 483 8.13 12.80 -8.74
C SER A 483 8.40 11.82 -9.89
N GLY A 484 7.36 11.18 -10.41
CA GLY A 484 7.38 10.37 -11.63
C GLY A 484 8.10 11.01 -12.82
N GLY A 485 7.91 12.32 -13.06
CA GLY A 485 8.58 13.07 -14.11
C GLY A 485 10.10 13.10 -13.92
N ALA A 486 10.58 13.20 -12.67
CA ALA A 486 12.01 13.08 -12.36
C ALA A 486 12.56 11.68 -12.66
N VAL A 487 11.77 10.62 -12.43
CA VAL A 487 12.16 9.25 -12.82
C VAL A 487 12.26 9.12 -14.35
N GLY A 488 11.30 9.68 -15.08
CA GLY A 488 11.29 9.69 -16.54
C GLY A 488 12.47 10.46 -17.15
N LEU A 489 12.73 11.69 -16.67
CA LEU A 489 13.91 12.47 -17.06
C LEU A 489 15.21 11.78 -16.64
N GLY A 490 15.22 11.15 -15.46
CA GLY A 490 16.36 10.39 -14.96
C GLY A 490 16.72 9.23 -15.88
N LEU A 491 15.74 8.45 -16.34
CA LEU A 491 15.94 7.37 -17.31
C LEU A 491 16.38 7.92 -18.67
N TYR A 492 15.70 8.95 -19.19
CA TYR A 492 16.07 9.58 -20.45
C TYR A 492 17.51 10.11 -20.43
N ASN A 493 17.89 10.79 -19.34
CA ASN A 493 19.26 11.28 -19.13
C ASN A 493 20.28 10.14 -19.06
N ALA A 494 19.93 9.05 -18.34
CA ALA A 494 20.78 7.87 -18.23
C ALA A 494 21.02 7.19 -19.59
N LEU A 495 19.99 7.10 -20.44
CA LEU A 495 20.08 6.47 -21.75
C LEU A 495 20.77 7.36 -22.80
N ILE A 496 20.47 8.65 -22.85
CA ILE A 496 20.87 9.55 -23.95
C ILE A 496 22.18 10.33 -23.67
N PHE A 497 22.42 10.72 -22.42
CA PHE A 497 23.57 11.58 -22.07
C PHE A 497 24.64 10.85 -21.25
N GLU A 498 24.24 9.90 -20.39
CA GLU A 498 25.19 9.20 -19.53
C GLU A 498 25.75 7.92 -20.12
N SER A 499 24.96 7.16 -20.87
CA SER A 499 25.41 5.92 -21.51
C SER A 499 26.54 6.19 -22.52
N ASN A 500 27.48 5.23 -22.65
CA ASN A 500 28.58 5.29 -23.61
C ASN A 500 28.20 4.70 -24.97
N ASP A 501 26.99 4.18 -25.09
CA ASP A 501 26.46 3.64 -26.34
C ASP A 501 25.91 4.84 -27.14
N ASP A 502 26.36 5.03 -28.39
CA ASP A 502 25.76 6.00 -29.33
C ASP A 502 24.38 5.49 -29.80
N GLY A 503 23.57 5.01 -28.86
CA GLY A 503 22.30 4.37 -29.08
C GLY A 503 21.32 5.35 -29.70
N SER A 504 20.86 5.04 -30.90
CA SER A 504 19.83 5.83 -31.59
C SER A 504 18.62 6.05 -30.68
N SER A 505 17.97 7.19 -30.83
CA SER A 505 16.81 7.56 -30.02
C SER A 505 15.68 6.52 -30.09
N ALA A 506 15.60 5.76 -31.19
CA ALA A 506 14.66 4.65 -31.39
C ALA A 506 14.90 3.48 -30.41
N LYS A 507 16.16 3.12 -30.13
CA LYS A 507 16.50 2.09 -29.13
C LYS A 507 16.03 2.52 -27.73
N SER A 508 16.18 3.81 -27.41
CA SER A 508 15.77 4.37 -26.11
C SER A 508 14.26 4.32 -25.86
N VAL A 509 13.43 4.35 -26.92
CA VAL A 509 11.97 4.13 -26.78
C VAL A 509 11.68 2.73 -26.25
N GLU A 510 12.29 1.70 -26.84
CA GLU A 510 12.08 0.31 -26.43
C GLU A 510 12.63 0.03 -25.02
N LEU A 511 13.83 0.55 -24.71
CA LEU A 511 14.41 0.44 -23.37
C LEU A 511 13.53 1.13 -22.31
N SER A 512 12.95 2.28 -22.64
CA SER A 512 12.01 2.98 -21.76
C SER A 512 10.78 2.13 -21.45
N LYS A 513 10.15 1.53 -22.47
CA LYS A 513 8.99 0.63 -22.28
C LYS A 513 9.32 -0.50 -21.31
N ARG A 514 10.44 -1.19 -21.53
CA ARG A 514 10.85 -2.34 -20.70
C ARG A 514 11.17 -1.94 -19.26
N PHE A 515 11.77 -0.77 -19.05
CA PHE A 515 12.09 -0.27 -17.71
C PHE A 515 10.82 -0.06 -16.87
N PHE A 516 9.81 0.60 -17.44
CA PHE A 516 8.59 0.95 -16.72
C PHE A 516 7.56 -0.19 -16.59
N LEU A 517 7.70 -1.28 -17.36
CA LEU A 517 6.91 -2.50 -17.21
C LEU A 517 7.35 -3.38 -16.04
N ARG A 518 8.53 -3.13 -15.46
CA ARG A 518 9.01 -3.87 -14.28
C ARG A 518 8.23 -3.47 -13.04
N ASP A 519 7.85 -4.47 -12.25
CA ASP A 519 7.17 -4.28 -10.97
C ASP A 519 8.10 -3.67 -9.91
N SER A 520 7.89 -2.39 -9.61
CA SER A 520 8.55 -1.69 -8.50
C SER A 520 7.64 -1.56 -7.28
N LEU A 521 6.36 -1.95 -7.37
CA LEU A 521 5.39 -1.83 -6.28
C LEU A 521 5.51 -2.99 -5.29
N SER A 522 5.65 -4.23 -5.77
CA SER A 522 5.72 -5.39 -4.87
C SER A 522 6.90 -5.33 -3.88
N PRO A 523 8.12 -4.91 -4.27
CA PRO A 523 9.19 -4.65 -3.30
C PRO A 523 8.83 -3.62 -2.23
N ILE A 524 8.19 -2.51 -2.61
CA ILE A 524 7.74 -1.47 -1.68
C ILE A 524 6.72 -2.04 -0.69
N ILE A 525 5.67 -2.71 -1.19
CA ILE A 525 4.62 -3.30 -0.35
C ILE A 525 5.21 -4.36 0.58
N GLY A 526 6.11 -5.19 0.07
CA GLY A 526 6.81 -6.22 0.84
C GLY A 526 7.67 -5.66 1.96
N LYS A 527 8.29 -4.48 1.77
CA LYS A 527 8.99 -3.81 2.87
C LYS A 527 8.06 -3.06 3.78
N MET A 528 7.15 -2.26 3.25
CA MET A 528 6.19 -1.46 4.02
C MET A 528 5.37 -2.30 5.01
N LEU A 529 4.85 -3.45 4.58
CA LEU A 529 3.98 -4.29 5.41
C LEU A 529 4.71 -5.36 6.23
N PHE A 530 6.05 -5.44 6.14
CA PHE A 530 6.81 -6.45 6.86
C PHE A 530 8.07 -5.84 7.47
N GLY A 531 9.12 -5.65 6.67
CA GLY A 531 10.41 -5.15 7.17
C GLY A 531 10.28 -3.82 7.89
N ASP A 532 9.64 -2.86 7.25
CA ASP A 532 9.49 -1.51 7.76
C ASP A 532 8.57 -1.44 8.98
N PHE A 533 7.52 -2.28 8.98
CA PHE A 533 6.68 -2.46 10.17
C PHE A 533 7.50 -2.96 11.37
N LEU A 534 8.46 -3.86 11.15
CA LEU A 534 9.37 -4.33 12.19
C LEU A 534 10.37 -3.24 12.62
N ASN A 535 10.86 -2.43 11.68
CA ASN A 535 11.74 -1.28 11.97
C ASN A 535 11.12 -0.31 12.99
N LEU A 536 9.78 -0.12 12.99
CA LEU A 536 9.11 0.75 13.97
C LEU A 536 9.36 0.33 15.43
N PHE A 537 9.68 -0.94 15.68
CA PHE A 537 9.96 -1.48 17.01
C PHE A 537 11.46 -1.64 17.30
N LEU A 538 12.33 -1.09 16.44
CA LEU A 538 13.78 -1.09 16.62
C LEU A 538 14.28 0.33 16.90
N PRO A 539 15.22 0.53 17.82
CA PRO A 539 15.77 1.86 18.10
C PRO A 539 16.87 2.29 17.11
N TRP A 540 17.28 1.41 16.19
CA TRP A 540 18.20 1.70 15.10
C TRP A 540 17.59 1.33 13.75
N HIS A 541 18.06 1.99 12.70
CA HIS A 541 17.65 1.72 11.33
C HIS A 541 18.28 0.43 10.80
N VAL A 542 17.49 -0.40 10.10
CA VAL A 542 17.99 -1.57 9.35
C VAL A 542 17.70 -1.37 7.87
N ASP A 543 18.75 -1.17 7.07
CA ASP A 543 18.65 -0.90 5.63
C ASP A 543 17.86 -1.96 4.86
N LEU A 544 17.98 -3.23 5.27
CA LEU A 544 17.27 -4.35 4.65
C LEU A 544 15.76 -4.18 4.75
N PHE A 545 15.27 -3.51 5.79
CA PHE A 545 13.85 -3.34 6.09
C PHE A 545 13.25 -2.09 5.46
N ASP A 546 14.08 -1.21 4.89
CA ASP A 546 13.68 0.08 4.35
C ASP A 546 12.95 -0.04 2.99
N ARG A 547 11.72 0.48 2.94
CA ARG A 547 10.91 0.46 1.71
C ARG A 547 11.37 1.44 0.63
N SER A 548 12.07 2.52 0.98
CA SER A 548 12.68 3.44 0.02
C SER A 548 13.95 2.88 -0.62
N ILE A 549 14.76 2.15 0.14
CA ILE A 549 15.92 1.43 -0.40
C ILE A 549 15.45 0.33 -1.36
N ALA A 550 14.36 -0.36 -1.04
CA ALA A 550 13.78 -1.35 -1.95
C ALA A 550 13.30 -0.73 -3.28
N LEU A 551 12.75 0.48 -3.25
CA LEU A 551 12.37 1.21 -4.47
C LEU A 551 13.59 1.62 -5.32
N GLU A 552 14.63 2.15 -4.68
CA GLU A 552 15.88 2.50 -5.40
C GLU A 552 16.49 1.27 -6.07
N LYS A 553 16.59 0.18 -5.32
CA LYS A 553 17.08 -1.11 -5.81
C LYS A 553 16.22 -1.71 -6.91
N SER A 554 14.89 -1.52 -6.89
CA SER A 554 14.03 -1.99 -7.97
C SER A 554 14.29 -1.25 -9.27
N TRP A 555 14.58 0.06 -9.22
CA TRP A 555 15.00 0.82 -10.41
C TRP A 555 16.41 0.46 -10.88
N GLU A 556 17.36 0.31 -9.96
CA GLU A 556 18.73 -0.14 -10.26
C GLU A 556 18.69 -1.47 -11.03
N LYS A 557 17.89 -2.42 -10.57
CA LYS A 557 17.69 -3.72 -11.23
C LYS A 557 16.94 -3.61 -12.55
N SER A 558 15.90 -2.77 -12.62
CA SER A 558 15.17 -2.53 -13.86
C SER A 558 16.08 -1.96 -14.94
N TYR A 559 16.92 -0.97 -14.60
CA TYR A 559 17.90 -0.38 -15.51
C TYR A 559 18.91 -1.42 -16.00
N GLN A 560 19.56 -2.16 -15.10
CA GLN A 560 20.51 -3.23 -15.48
C GLN A 560 19.88 -4.23 -16.46
N SER A 561 18.63 -4.62 -16.19
CA SER A 561 17.92 -5.60 -17.01
C SER A 561 17.60 -5.13 -18.42
N VAL A 562 17.54 -3.82 -18.67
CA VAL A 562 17.28 -3.28 -20.01
C VAL A 562 18.56 -2.99 -20.78
N VAL A 563 19.63 -2.51 -20.13
CA VAL A 563 20.91 -2.22 -20.81
C VAL A 563 21.80 -3.45 -20.97
N GLY A 564 21.55 -4.51 -20.20
CA GLY A 564 22.29 -5.77 -20.23
C GLY A 564 23.45 -5.81 -19.22
N GLU A 565 23.80 -7.00 -18.74
CA GLU A 565 24.76 -7.23 -17.62
C GLU A 565 26.18 -6.72 -17.86
N LYS A 566 26.58 -6.50 -19.13
CA LYS A 566 27.92 -6.00 -19.47
C LYS A 566 28.03 -4.47 -19.43
N GLN A 567 26.90 -3.76 -19.44
CA GLN A 567 26.87 -2.31 -19.43
C GLN A 567 26.88 -1.78 -18.00
N GLU A 568 27.53 -0.63 -17.80
CA GLU A 568 27.55 0.05 -16.51
C GLU A 568 26.13 0.46 -16.09
N ASN A 569 25.80 0.23 -14.82
CA ASN A 569 24.52 0.64 -14.26
C ASN A 569 24.57 2.10 -13.80
N ILE A 570 24.07 3.00 -14.63
CA ILE A 570 24.01 4.43 -14.30
C ILE A 570 23.19 4.67 -13.04
N PHE A 571 22.16 3.86 -12.74
CA PHE A 571 21.31 4.04 -11.56
C PHE A 571 22.03 3.74 -10.23
N THR A 572 23.06 2.87 -10.22
CA THR A 572 23.87 2.59 -9.02
C THR A 572 25.08 3.51 -8.90
N ARG A 573 25.49 4.16 -10.00
CA ARG A 573 26.61 5.10 -10.04
C ARG A 573 26.29 6.35 -9.22
N SER A 574 27.33 7.03 -8.77
CA SER A 574 27.27 8.42 -8.31
C SER A 574 26.48 9.31 -9.29
N PHE A 575 25.56 10.11 -8.73
CA PHE A 575 24.81 11.13 -9.45
C PHE A 575 25.72 12.23 -10.01
N ILE A 576 26.75 12.63 -9.23
CA ILE A 576 27.76 13.57 -9.72
C ILE A 576 28.89 12.80 -10.38
N ALA A 577 29.01 12.96 -11.70
CA ALA A 577 30.13 12.42 -12.44
C ALA A 577 31.44 13.10 -12.00
N LYS A 578 32.56 12.36 -12.03
CA LYS A 578 33.89 12.91 -11.72
C LYS A 578 34.29 14.08 -12.63
N LYS A 579 33.75 14.12 -13.84
CA LYS A 579 33.95 15.20 -14.82
C LYS A 579 32.64 15.46 -15.55
N THR A 580 32.21 16.72 -15.57
CA THR A 580 31.06 17.16 -16.36
C THR A 580 31.32 16.92 -17.84
N LYS A 581 30.46 16.15 -18.52
CA LYS A 581 30.59 15.94 -19.98
C LYS A 581 30.24 17.25 -20.72
N PRO A 582 30.89 17.55 -21.87
CA PRO A 582 30.59 18.77 -22.62
C PRO A 582 29.13 18.90 -23.09
N ASP A 583 28.47 17.77 -23.37
CA ASP A 583 27.09 17.69 -23.84
C ASP A 583 26.07 17.45 -22.70
N GLN A 584 26.52 17.37 -21.44
CA GLN A 584 25.65 17.08 -20.31
C GLN A 584 24.66 18.22 -20.08
N PRO A 585 23.35 17.95 -20.01
CA PRO A 585 22.35 18.94 -19.67
C PRO A 585 22.36 19.23 -18.17
N LEU A 586 21.85 20.38 -17.78
CA LEU A 586 21.43 20.63 -16.40
C LEU A 586 20.25 19.69 -16.09
N PHE A 587 20.38 18.86 -15.05
CA PHE A 587 19.31 18.02 -14.55
C PHE A 587 18.98 18.42 -13.11
N ILE A 588 17.75 18.89 -12.91
CA ILE A 588 17.21 19.35 -11.62
C ILE A 588 16.15 18.37 -11.14
N ILE A 589 16.35 17.86 -9.94
CA ILE A 589 15.44 16.96 -9.25
C ILE A 589 14.84 17.75 -8.08
N ASN A 590 13.56 18.09 -8.17
CA ASN A 590 12.89 18.92 -7.19
C ASN A 590 12.42 18.11 -5.98
N THR A 591 12.55 18.66 -4.78
CA THR A 591 12.12 18.06 -3.51
C THR A 591 11.62 19.15 -2.56
N THR A 592 10.96 18.77 -1.48
CA THR A 592 10.36 19.71 -0.52
C THR A 592 10.90 19.45 0.88
N GLU A 593 11.49 20.46 1.53
CA GLU A 593 11.91 20.35 2.93
C GLU A 593 10.70 20.48 3.86
N VAL A 594 10.48 19.49 4.73
CA VAL A 594 9.31 19.44 5.63
C VAL A 594 9.37 20.54 6.68
N GLU A 595 10.56 20.80 7.22
CA GLU A 595 10.73 21.71 8.35
C GLU A 595 10.50 23.18 8.00
N THR A 596 10.76 23.58 6.75
CA THR A 596 10.65 24.98 6.30
C THR A 596 9.60 25.21 5.23
N GLY A 597 9.14 24.14 4.55
CA GLY A 597 8.27 24.24 3.38
C GLY A 597 8.97 24.75 2.12
N LEU A 598 10.30 24.92 2.14
CA LEU A 598 11.06 25.36 0.97
C LEU A 598 11.09 24.27 -0.10
N GLN A 599 10.95 24.71 -1.36
CA GLN A 599 11.33 23.89 -2.50
C GLN A 599 12.86 23.79 -2.56
N CYS A 600 13.39 22.59 -2.45
CA CYS A 600 14.81 22.30 -2.57
C CYS A 600 15.07 21.49 -3.85
N TRP A 601 16.34 21.31 -4.21
CA TRP A 601 16.73 20.53 -5.37
C TRP A 601 18.03 19.76 -5.18
N ILE A 602 18.16 18.73 -6.00
CA ILE A 602 19.41 18.05 -6.32
C ILE A 602 19.71 18.32 -7.79
N SER A 603 20.88 18.88 -8.07
CA SER A 603 21.28 19.22 -9.44
C SER A 603 22.72 18.82 -9.74
N ASN A 604 22.97 18.36 -10.97
CA ASN A 604 24.32 17.97 -11.42
C ASN A 604 25.27 19.16 -11.61
N LEU A 605 24.73 20.37 -11.77
CA LEU A 605 25.47 21.64 -11.81
C LEU A 605 25.06 22.52 -10.62
N VAL A 606 25.88 23.53 -10.31
CA VAL A 606 25.56 24.54 -9.28
C VAL A 606 24.75 25.66 -9.92
N PRO A 607 23.47 25.85 -9.54
CA PRO A 607 22.69 27.00 -10.00
C PRO A 607 23.08 28.21 -9.15
N ASP A 608 24.19 28.83 -9.52
CA ASP A 608 24.78 29.93 -8.79
C ASP A 608 23.86 31.14 -8.81
N SER A 609 23.78 31.87 -7.70
CA SER A 609 22.95 33.07 -7.56
C SER A 609 21.43 32.87 -7.45
N LEU A 610 20.93 31.64 -7.30
CA LEU A 610 19.52 31.42 -6.95
C LEU A 610 19.20 31.85 -5.51
N LEU A 611 17.96 32.30 -5.28
CA LEU A 611 17.49 32.69 -3.95
C LEU A 611 17.55 31.49 -2.99
N PHE A 612 18.06 31.73 -1.79
CA PHE A 612 18.23 30.73 -0.74
C PHE A 612 19.07 29.51 -1.16
N LYS A 613 20.01 29.66 -2.10
CA LYS A 613 20.82 28.54 -2.62
C LYS A 613 21.44 27.64 -1.53
N ASN A 614 21.95 28.22 -0.45
CA ASN A 614 22.60 27.47 0.64
C ASN A 614 21.62 26.59 1.42
N GLN A 615 20.31 26.89 1.36
CA GLN A 615 19.25 26.12 1.98
C GLN A 615 18.61 25.14 0.99
N ARG A 616 18.48 25.53 -0.28
CA ARG A 616 17.74 24.79 -1.32
C ARG A 616 18.59 23.80 -2.12
N ASP A 617 19.88 24.04 -2.33
CA ASP A 617 20.77 23.10 -3.04
C ASP A 617 21.29 22.03 -2.07
N LEU A 618 20.72 20.83 -2.11
CA LEU A 618 21.06 19.79 -1.14
C LEU A 618 22.51 19.30 -1.28
N LEU A 619 23.05 19.28 -2.51
CA LEU A 619 24.42 18.85 -2.79
C LEU A 619 25.47 19.93 -2.48
N SER A 620 25.07 21.12 -2.02
CA SER A 620 26.01 22.13 -1.53
C SER A 620 26.62 21.69 -0.19
N ASP A 621 25.78 21.54 0.83
CA ASP A 621 26.22 21.23 2.21
C ASP A 621 25.33 20.25 2.98
N ARG A 622 24.14 19.91 2.46
CA ARG A 622 23.17 19.07 3.17
C ARG A 622 23.49 17.59 3.03
N VAL A 623 23.87 17.14 1.83
CA VAL A 623 24.15 15.73 1.52
C VAL A 623 25.55 15.53 0.96
N ASN A 624 26.10 14.35 1.20
CA ASN A 624 27.27 13.89 0.48
C ASN A 624 26.87 13.40 -0.92
N ASN A 625 27.82 12.84 -1.66
CA ASN A 625 27.52 12.24 -2.94
C ASN A 625 26.47 11.12 -2.81
N LEU A 626 25.61 11.00 -3.81
CA LEU A 626 24.44 10.12 -3.81
C LEU A 626 24.51 9.19 -5.01
N ASN A 627 23.95 7.98 -4.88
CA ASN A 627 23.63 7.18 -6.06
C ASN A 627 22.60 7.90 -6.92
N TYR A 628 22.64 7.68 -8.24
CA TYR A 628 21.72 8.27 -9.19
C TYR A 628 20.25 7.89 -8.88
N SER A 629 20.00 6.65 -8.48
CA SER A 629 18.69 6.18 -7.98
C SER A 629 18.22 6.95 -6.75
N THR A 630 19.11 7.14 -5.77
CA THR A 630 18.82 7.87 -4.53
C THR A 630 18.55 9.36 -4.80
N ALA A 631 19.31 10.00 -5.69
CA ALA A 631 19.09 11.37 -6.11
C ALA A 631 17.69 11.55 -6.70
N ILE A 632 17.28 10.68 -7.62
CA ILE A 632 15.91 10.67 -8.19
C ILE A 632 14.87 10.44 -7.08
N ASN A 633 15.16 9.55 -6.13
CA ASN A 633 14.22 9.16 -5.09
C ASN A 633 13.83 10.33 -4.16
N PHE A 634 14.65 11.38 -4.02
CA PHE A 634 14.25 12.59 -3.29
C PHE A 634 12.98 13.23 -3.84
N SER A 635 12.79 13.16 -5.16
CA SER A 635 11.59 13.70 -5.78
C SER A 635 10.37 12.81 -5.63
N THR A 636 10.53 11.57 -5.17
CA THR A 636 9.46 10.55 -5.16
C THR A 636 9.10 10.10 -3.74
N ARG A 637 9.40 10.91 -2.73
CA ARG A 637 9.09 10.66 -1.32
C ARG A 637 7.66 11.08 -0.99
N PHE A 638 6.71 10.17 -1.17
CA PHE A 638 5.29 10.35 -0.83
C PHE A 638 4.89 9.39 0.31
N PRO A 639 4.82 9.84 1.59
CA PRO A 639 4.86 8.98 2.78
C PRO A 639 3.85 7.84 2.84
N LEU A 640 2.73 7.95 2.10
CA LEU A 640 1.76 6.87 1.95
C LEU A 640 2.37 5.58 1.35
N PHE A 641 3.37 5.71 0.46
CA PHE A 641 4.04 4.59 -0.20
C PHE A 641 5.57 4.66 -0.07
N SER A 642 6.16 5.86 -0.19
CA SER A 642 7.59 6.10 -0.09
C SER A 642 7.87 7.12 1.03
N PRO A 643 8.61 6.75 2.08
CA PRO A 643 8.80 7.57 3.26
C PRO A 643 9.66 8.80 2.97
N ALA A 644 9.57 9.82 3.84
CA ALA A 644 10.43 11.00 3.75
C ALA A 644 11.91 10.63 3.77
N ALA A 645 12.73 11.36 3.02
CA ALA A 645 14.18 11.21 3.04
C ALA A 645 14.74 11.95 4.25
N LYS A 646 15.30 11.23 5.21
CA LYS A 646 15.90 11.83 6.41
C LYS A 646 17.38 12.15 6.19
N ILE A 647 17.78 13.38 6.52
CA ILE A 647 19.16 13.88 6.50
C ILE A 647 19.54 14.41 7.88
N GLY A 648 20.82 14.33 8.24
CA GLY A 648 21.34 14.90 9.49
C GLY A 648 20.93 14.11 10.73
N GLY A 649 20.73 14.76 11.88
CA GLY A 649 20.34 14.10 13.12
C GLY A 649 21.47 13.38 13.89
N SER A 650 22.72 13.54 13.45
CA SER A 650 23.94 13.15 14.16
C SER A 650 24.98 14.27 14.05
N ASN A 651 25.94 14.33 14.98
CA ASN A 651 27.06 15.29 14.96
C ASN A 651 26.63 16.77 14.80
N GLN A 652 25.69 17.25 15.64
CA GLN A 652 25.20 18.64 15.69
C GLN A 652 24.49 19.18 14.43
N LYS A 653 24.28 18.36 13.38
CA LYS A 653 23.46 18.75 12.24
C LYS A 653 21.95 18.57 12.53
N PRO A 654 21.09 19.51 12.13
CA PRO A 654 19.64 19.38 12.31
C PRO A 654 19.12 18.12 11.60
N ARG A 655 18.12 17.47 12.20
CA ARG A 655 17.38 16.36 11.58
C ARG A 655 16.35 16.97 10.64
N LEU A 656 16.54 16.79 9.33
CA LEU A 656 15.70 17.35 8.28
C LEU A 656 15.05 16.22 7.47
N HIS A 657 13.85 16.48 6.96
CA HIS A 657 13.09 15.53 6.16
C HIS A 657 12.70 16.14 4.82
N TYR A 658 12.80 15.33 3.77
CA TYR A 658 12.53 15.76 2.41
C TYR A 658 11.44 14.88 1.76
N LEU A 659 10.47 15.54 1.16
CA LEU A 659 9.33 14.97 0.47
C LEU A 659 9.41 15.20 -1.04
N ASP A 660 8.49 14.58 -1.76
CA ASP A 660 8.24 14.80 -3.18
C ASP A 660 8.14 16.31 -3.50
N GLY A 661 8.73 16.73 -4.62
CA GLY A 661 8.69 18.15 -5.05
C GLY A 661 7.26 18.66 -5.32
N GLY A 662 6.34 17.75 -5.62
CA GLY A 662 4.94 18.04 -5.90
C GLY A 662 4.13 18.49 -4.69
N TYR A 663 4.73 18.54 -3.49
CA TYR A 663 4.15 19.22 -2.32
C TYR A 663 4.20 20.75 -2.45
N VAL A 664 5.17 21.31 -3.19
CA VAL A 664 5.27 22.75 -3.46
C VAL A 664 4.79 23.08 -4.86
N GLU A 665 5.36 22.44 -5.87
CA GLU A 665 5.08 22.70 -7.29
C GLU A 665 5.33 21.43 -8.11
N ASN A 666 4.33 20.97 -8.87
CA ASN A 666 4.32 19.62 -9.42
C ASN A 666 4.94 19.51 -10.83
N THR A 667 5.19 20.61 -11.54
CA THR A 667 5.58 20.60 -12.96
C THR A 667 7.07 20.81 -13.20
N GLY A 668 7.83 21.23 -12.18
CA GLY A 668 9.25 21.58 -12.29
C GLY A 668 9.48 22.97 -12.89
N SER A 669 8.42 23.74 -13.11
CA SER A 669 8.45 25.03 -13.79
C SER A 669 9.08 26.12 -12.93
N THR A 670 8.93 26.10 -11.60
CA THR A 670 9.53 27.14 -10.73
C THR A 670 11.05 27.15 -10.86
N SER A 671 11.68 25.98 -10.72
CA SER A 671 13.13 25.85 -10.88
C SER A 671 13.57 26.21 -12.29
N MET A 672 12.77 25.87 -13.32
CA MET A 672 13.12 26.24 -14.70
C MET A 672 13.06 27.75 -14.95
N LEU A 673 12.06 28.43 -14.39
CA LEU A 673 11.96 29.89 -14.45
C LEU A 673 13.18 30.55 -13.81
N GLU A 674 13.57 30.09 -12.62
CA GLU A 674 14.75 30.59 -11.91
C GLU A 674 16.04 30.42 -12.75
N ILE A 675 16.18 29.30 -13.47
CA ILE A 675 17.31 29.08 -14.39
C ILE A 675 17.26 30.01 -15.60
N LEU A 676 16.09 30.21 -16.20
CA LEU A 676 15.94 31.13 -17.32
C LEU A 676 16.29 32.57 -16.93
N GLU A 677 15.85 33.02 -15.75
CA GLU A 677 16.19 34.32 -15.18
C GLU A 677 17.70 34.42 -14.88
N LEU A 678 18.30 33.37 -14.31
CA LEU A 678 19.73 33.31 -14.07
C LEU A 678 20.53 33.48 -15.37
N LEU A 679 20.20 32.70 -16.40
CA LEU A 679 20.89 32.77 -17.69
C LEU A 679 20.71 34.13 -18.35
N LYS A 680 19.51 34.71 -18.32
CA LYS A 680 19.25 36.06 -18.83
C LYS A 680 20.13 37.11 -18.15
N ASN A 681 20.28 37.00 -16.83
CA ASN A 681 20.99 38.00 -16.04
C ASN A 681 22.51 37.85 -16.08
N LYS A 682 23.04 36.66 -16.36
CA LYS A 682 24.46 36.34 -16.20
C LYS A 682 25.16 35.85 -17.45
N SER A 683 24.47 35.17 -18.37
CA SER A 683 25.11 34.67 -19.60
C SER A 683 25.14 35.76 -20.68
N PRO A 684 26.30 36.02 -21.29
CA PRO A 684 26.41 36.95 -22.43
C PRO A 684 25.71 36.41 -23.70
N TYR A 685 25.39 35.11 -23.74
CA TYR A 685 24.83 34.45 -24.91
C TYR A 685 23.31 34.33 -24.88
N PHE A 686 22.63 34.71 -23.79
CA PHE A 686 21.17 34.53 -23.68
C PHE A 686 20.38 35.26 -24.79
N ASN A 687 20.83 36.45 -25.21
CA ASN A 687 20.19 37.20 -26.29
C ASN A 687 20.38 36.56 -27.68
N GLN A 688 21.27 35.57 -27.81
CA GLN A 688 21.51 34.79 -29.03
C GLN A 688 20.69 33.50 -29.07
N ILE A 689 19.80 33.25 -28.10
CA ILE A 689 18.98 32.03 -28.10
C ILE A 689 17.50 32.32 -28.35
N THR A 690 16.83 31.32 -28.90
CA THR A 690 15.37 31.16 -28.88
C THR A 690 15.06 30.11 -27.82
N PRO A 691 14.71 30.50 -26.57
CA PRO A 691 14.40 29.53 -25.52
C PRO A 691 13.05 28.85 -25.80
N ILE A 692 13.07 27.51 -25.86
CA ILE A 692 11.90 26.67 -26.08
C ILE A 692 11.66 25.86 -24.82
N VAL A 693 10.56 26.12 -24.11
CA VAL A 693 10.23 25.39 -22.88
C VAL A 693 9.16 24.34 -23.18
N ILE A 694 9.52 23.06 -23.11
CA ILE A 694 8.59 21.94 -23.28
C ILE A 694 8.17 21.47 -21.89
N THR A 695 6.88 21.55 -21.58
CA THR A 695 6.31 21.09 -20.31
C THR A 695 5.48 19.83 -20.55
N LEU A 696 5.94 18.70 -20.04
CA LEU A 696 5.25 17.41 -20.09
C LEU A 696 4.31 17.31 -18.88
N LEU A 697 3.01 17.23 -19.15
CA LEU A 697 1.98 17.35 -18.11
C LEU A 697 1.20 16.04 -17.94
N PHE A 698 0.76 15.80 -16.70
CA PHE A 698 -0.12 14.70 -16.34
C PHE A 698 -1.54 14.92 -16.87
N SER A 699 -2.03 16.16 -16.92
CA SER A 699 -3.36 16.43 -17.47
C SER A 699 -3.53 17.88 -17.91
N GLU A 700 -4.40 18.11 -18.89
CA GLU A 700 -5.02 19.43 -19.05
C GLU A 700 -5.70 19.80 -17.75
N GLU A 701 -5.48 21.05 -17.31
CA GLU A 701 -6.05 21.61 -16.09
C GLU A 701 -7.53 21.25 -16.00
N ASP A 702 -7.92 20.52 -14.95
CA ASP A 702 -9.32 20.21 -14.72
C ASP A 702 -10.09 21.53 -14.64
N LYS A 703 -10.98 21.74 -15.63
CA LYS A 703 -11.82 22.95 -15.75
C LYS A 703 -12.89 23.02 -14.66
N THR A 704 -13.00 21.99 -13.81
CA THR A 704 -14.02 21.89 -12.77
C THR A 704 -13.43 22.33 -11.43
N ASN A 705 -13.90 23.46 -10.92
CA ASN A 705 -13.61 23.87 -9.55
C ASN A 705 -14.32 22.88 -8.61
N PRO A 706 -13.61 22.22 -7.68
CA PRO A 706 -14.26 21.32 -6.72
C PRO A 706 -15.19 22.16 -5.82
N ASN A 707 -16.47 21.80 -5.79
CA ASN A 707 -17.46 22.44 -4.92
C ASN A 707 -17.42 21.77 -3.53
N ILE A 708 -17.05 22.51 -2.48
CA ILE A 708 -16.96 21.99 -1.11
C ILE A 708 -18.29 22.25 -0.39
N ASN A 709 -19.13 21.22 -0.29
CA ASN A 709 -20.47 21.32 0.32
C ASN A 709 -20.67 20.42 1.55
N PHE A 710 -19.63 19.71 2.01
CA PHE A 710 -19.71 18.76 3.12
C PHE A 710 -18.47 18.87 4.00
N GLY A 711 -18.65 18.93 5.32
CA GLY A 711 -17.52 18.97 6.26
C GLY A 711 -16.60 20.17 6.04
N ASN A 712 -17.18 21.30 5.66
CA ASN A 712 -16.49 22.46 5.07
C ASN A 712 -15.25 22.86 5.85
N GLU A 713 -15.32 23.15 7.15
CA GLU A 713 -14.15 23.62 7.91
C GLU A 713 -12.95 22.65 7.86
N LEU A 714 -13.17 21.34 8.00
CA LEU A 714 -12.11 20.34 7.93
C LEU A 714 -11.60 20.14 6.49
N LEU A 715 -12.53 20.02 5.55
CA LEU A 715 -12.18 19.82 4.14
C LEU A 715 -11.57 21.07 3.53
N GLU A 716 -11.90 22.28 3.97
CA GLU A 716 -11.31 23.54 3.54
C GLU A 716 -9.84 23.58 3.91
N VAL A 717 -9.45 23.18 5.14
CA VAL A 717 -8.04 23.11 5.54
C VAL A 717 -7.29 22.10 4.66
N LEU A 718 -7.82 20.89 4.50
CA LEU A 718 -7.18 19.84 3.71
C LEU A 718 -7.12 20.21 2.21
N ASN A 719 -8.21 20.73 1.65
CA ASN A 719 -8.31 21.15 0.26
C ASN A 719 -7.45 22.38 0.00
N ALA A 720 -7.37 23.36 0.90
CA ALA A 720 -6.49 24.52 0.74
C ALA A 720 -5.02 24.09 0.67
N VAL A 721 -4.56 23.26 1.61
CA VAL A 721 -3.18 22.74 1.61
C VAL A 721 -2.90 21.95 0.33
N THR A 722 -3.81 21.06 -0.09
CA THR A 722 -3.62 20.22 -1.28
C THR A 722 -3.79 20.98 -2.60
N ASN A 723 -4.63 22.01 -2.68
CA ASN A 723 -4.84 22.81 -3.89
C ASN A 723 -3.81 23.92 -4.05
N THR A 724 -3.16 24.36 -2.97
CA THR A 724 -2.08 25.36 -3.03
C THR A 724 -0.96 24.89 -3.97
N ARG A 725 -0.58 23.60 -3.92
CA ARG A 725 0.43 23.02 -4.83
C ARG A 725 0.01 23.10 -6.30
N SER A 726 -1.28 22.88 -6.60
CA SER A 726 -1.85 22.98 -7.94
C SER A 726 -1.87 24.44 -8.41
N GLY A 727 -2.22 25.36 -7.51
CA GLY A 727 -2.15 26.80 -7.75
C GLY A 727 -0.73 27.26 -8.10
N ASN A 728 0.27 26.86 -7.32
CA ASN A 728 1.68 27.16 -7.58
C ASN A 728 2.16 26.62 -8.94
N SER A 729 1.69 25.43 -9.32
CA SER A 729 2.01 24.82 -10.61
C SER A 729 1.47 25.65 -11.78
N LYS A 730 0.23 26.14 -11.67
CA LYS A 730 -0.38 27.03 -12.67
C LYS A 730 0.36 28.37 -12.76
N ILE A 731 0.63 29.00 -11.60
CA ILE A 731 1.33 30.29 -11.53
C ILE A 731 2.73 30.18 -12.16
N SER A 732 3.49 29.14 -11.82
CA SER A 732 4.87 28.99 -12.31
C SER A 732 4.92 28.77 -13.83
N ARG A 733 4.01 27.96 -14.38
CA ARG A 733 3.88 27.79 -15.84
C ARG A 733 3.48 29.09 -16.53
N PHE A 734 2.55 29.84 -15.95
CA PHE A 734 2.16 31.14 -16.50
C PHE A 734 3.34 32.14 -16.50
N ARG A 735 4.11 32.18 -15.41
CA ARG A 735 5.31 33.04 -15.31
C ARG A 735 6.38 32.68 -16.32
N ILE A 736 6.61 31.40 -16.63
CA ILE A 736 7.48 31.01 -17.75
C ILE A 736 6.97 31.60 -19.06
N LYS A 737 5.67 31.44 -19.37
CA LYS A 737 5.09 31.99 -20.61
C LYS A 737 5.23 33.51 -20.68
N GLN A 738 5.01 34.20 -19.56
CA GLN A 738 5.21 35.64 -19.43
C GLN A 738 6.66 36.04 -19.68
N PHE A 739 7.61 35.38 -19.00
CA PHE A 739 9.04 35.61 -19.17
C PHE A 739 9.48 35.44 -20.63
N LEU A 740 9.03 34.37 -21.31
CA LEU A 740 9.38 34.13 -22.71
C LEU A 740 8.83 35.21 -23.65
N LYS A 741 7.62 35.71 -23.37
CA LYS A 741 6.95 36.78 -24.15
C LYS A 741 7.65 38.12 -23.97
N GLU A 742 7.98 38.50 -22.73
CA GLU A 742 8.63 39.78 -22.41
C GLU A 742 10.05 39.89 -22.99
N ASN A 743 10.74 38.75 -23.14
CA ASN A 743 12.09 38.70 -23.71
C ASN A 743 12.10 38.45 -25.23
N GLY A 744 10.94 38.48 -25.89
CA GLY A 744 10.79 38.68 -27.34
C GLY A 744 11.41 37.61 -28.26
N SER A 745 11.64 36.39 -27.76
CA SER A 745 12.49 35.41 -28.49
C SER A 745 12.13 33.94 -28.31
N GLY A 746 11.30 33.57 -27.34
CA GLY A 746 11.03 32.17 -26.99
C GLY A 746 9.55 31.82 -26.96
N PHE A 747 9.24 30.53 -26.77
CA PHE A 747 7.88 30.05 -26.64
C PHE A 747 7.80 28.76 -25.79
N ALA A 748 6.64 28.54 -25.19
CA ALA A 748 6.37 27.35 -24.39
C ALA A 748 5.47 26.37 -25.17
N ILE A 749 5.76 25.08 -25.03
CA ILE A 749 4.96 23.97 -25.54
C ILE A 749 4.48 23.16 -24.34
N ASP A 750 3.18 23.18 -24.07
CA ASP A 750 2.58 22.25 -23.12
C ASP A 750 2.18 20.96 -23.87
N ALA A 751 2.61 19.80 -23.36
CA ALA A 751 2.27 18.48 -23.88
C ALA A 751 1.62 17.65 -22.75
N PRO A 752 0.31 17.78 -22.54
CA PRO A 752 -0.43 17.00 -21.53
C PRO A 752 -0.82 15.61 -22.02
N LEU A 753 -0.78 14.61 -21.15
CA LEU A 753 -1.48 13.33 -21.39
C LEU A 753 -2.97 13.60 -21.73
N THR A 754 -3.50 12.89 -22.74
CA THR A 754 -4.91 13.06 -23.14
C THR A 754 -5.88 12.62 -22.04
N ALA A 755 -7.10 13.17 -22.06
CA ALA A 755 -8.12 12.88 -21.06
C ALA A 755 -8.48 11.38 -20.94
N ALA A 756 -8.43 10.62 -22.05
CA ALA A 756 -8.70 9.18 -22.06
C ALA A 756 -7.63 8.36 -21.30
N GLU A 757 -6.39 8.85 -21.30
CA GLU A 757 -5.21 8.26 -20.66
C GLU A 757 -5.10 8.60 -19.16
N LYS A 758 -5.89 9.57 -18.66
CA LYS A 758 -5.97 9.93 -17.23
C LYS A 758 -6.35 8.74 -16.33
N ASN A 759 -7.04 7.74 -16.89
CA ASN A 759 -7.50 6.56 -16.16
C ASN A 759 -6.40 5.54 -15.82
N ALA A 760 -5.21 5.63 -16.44
CA ALA A 760 -4.07 4.82 -16.01
C ALA A 760 -3.74 5.19 -14.55
N PRO A 761 -3.63 4.25 -13.61
CA PRO A 761 -3.49 4.60 -12.20
C PRO A 761 -2.13 5.20 -11.87
N MET A 762 -2.14 5.98 -10.80
CA MET A 762 -0.95 6.56 -10.20
C MET A 762 -0.38 5.59 -9.15
N ASN A 763 0.57 4.77 -9.56
CA ASN A 763 1.23 3.76 -8.72
C ASN A 763 2.67 3.48 -9.23
N TRP A 764 3.40 2.63 -8.48
CA TRP A 764 4.76 2.19 -8.79
C TRP A 764 4.81 0.91 -9.65
N VAL A 765 3.75 0.66 -10.43
CA VAL A 765 3.71 -0.45 -11.39
C VAL A 765 2.76 -0.14 -12.54
N LEU A 766 3.18 -0.35 -13.78
CA LEU A 766 2.30 -0.13 -14.94
C LEU A 766 1.94 -1.46 -15.60
N SER A 767 0.64 -1.62 -15.86
CA SER A 767 0.13 -2.69 -16.71
C SER A 767 0.57 -2.50 -18.17
N ALA A 768 0.59 -3.58 -18.94
CA ALA A 768 0.86 -3.50 -20.38
C ALA A 768 -0.20 -2.63 -21.10
N GLN A 769 -1.44 -2.61 -20.60
CA GLN A 769 -2.47 -1.66 -21.05
C GLN A 769 -2.00 -0.23 -20.91
N SER A 770 -1.69 0.18 -19.68
CA SER A 770 -1.31 1.55 -19.35
C SER A 770 -0.09 1.97 -20.17
N MET A 771 0.88 1.07 -20.37
CA MET A 771 2.05 1.34 -21.21
C MET A 771 1.70 1.55 -22.70
N ASN A 772 0.85 0.69 -23.27
CA ASN A 772 0.45 0.79 -24.68
C ASN A 772 -0.39 2.04 -24.95
N ASN A 773 -1.27 2.37 -24.01
CA ASN A 773 -2.09 3.56 -23.97
C ASN A 773 -1.18 4.82 -23.97
N ILE A 774 -0.25 4.93 -23.02
CA ILE A 774 0.72 6.04 -22.96
C ILE A 774 1.52 6.12 -24.26
N ASN A 775 2.00 5.00 -24.78
CA ASN A 775 2.76 4.98 -26.03
C ASN A 775 1.90 5.44 -27.22
N ARG A 776 0.63 5.04 -27.31
CA ARG A 776 -0.29 5.50 -28.37
C ARG A 776 -0.49 7.01 -28.29
N ASP A 777 -0.76 7.54 -27.11
CA ASP A 777 -0.91 8.97 -26.87
C ASP A 777 0.33 9.78 -27.29
N VAL A 778 1.52 9.27 -26.97
CA VAL A 778 2.78 9.84 -27.44
C VAL A 778 2.85 9.84 -28.98
N GLN A 779 2.56 8.70 -29.62
CA GLN A 779 2.59 8.62 -31.09
C GLN A 779 1.58 9.56 -31.75
N ASP A 780 0.36 9.65 -31.23
CA ASP A 780 -0.68 10.54 -31.75
C ASP A 780 -0.24 12.01 -31.68
N LYS A 781 0.40 12.41 -30.58
CA LYS A 781 0.96 13.77 -30.43
C LYS A 781 2.13 14.04 -31.38
N LEU A 782 3.02 13.06 -31.55
CA LEU A 782 4.18 13.19 -32.43
C LEU A 782 3.75 13.17 -33.91
N ASN A 783 2.62 12.54 -34.25
CA ASN A 783 2.05 12.48 -35.60
C ASN A 783 1.07 13.62 -35.90
N ASN A 784 0.75 14.47 -34.93
CA ASN A 784 -0.11 15.61 -35.14
C ASN A 784 0.59 16.68 -36.02
N THR A 785 0.14 16.79 -37.27
CA THR A 785 0.65 17.74 -38.28
C THR A 785 -0.03 19.10 -38.26
N THR A 786 -1.01 19.33 -37.37
CA THR A 786 -1.66 20.65 -37.24
C THR A 786 -0.68 21.71 -36.74
N GLU A 787 -1.02 22.99 -36.86
CA GLU A 787 -0.24 24.10 -36.27
C GLU A 787 -0.05 23.97 -34.75
N SER A 788 -0.98 23.28 -34.08
CA SER A 788 -0.90 23.01 -32.65
C SER A 788 0.09 21.89 -32.28
N GLY A 789 0.48 21.07 -33.26
CA GLY A 789 1.33 19.89 -33.12
C GLY A 789 2.76 20.23 -32.68
N ILE A 790 3.36 19.36 -31.87
CA ILE A 790 4.69 19.62 -31.30
C ILE A 790 5.78 19.66 -32.37
N ILE A 791 5.73 18.77 -33.37
CA ILE A 791 6.71 18.74 -34.46
C ILE A 791 6.67 20.06 -35.24
N THR A 792 5.49 20.54 -35.60
CA THR A 792 5.28 21.82 -36.28
C THR A 792 5.82 23.00 -35.46
N LYS A 793 5.59 23.00 -34.14
CA LYS A 793 6.09 24.05 -33.23
C LYS A 793 7.60 24.02 -33.03
N ILE A 794 8.22 22.84 -33.00
CA ILE A 794 9.67 22.70 -32.87
C ILE A 794 10.36 23.06 -34.17
N LEU A 795 9.82 22.63 -35.32
CA LEU A 795 10.39 22.86 -36.65
C LEU A 795 9.83 24.11 -37.33
N ARG A 796 9.54 25.19 -36.57
CA ARG A 796 9.18 26.48 -37.17
C ARG A 796 10.29 26.93 -38.12
N SER A 797 9.91 27.53 -39.25
CA SER A 797 10.81 27.86 -40.35
C SER A 797 11.93 28.84 -40.00
N ASP A 798 11.77 29.62 -38.94
CA ASP A 798 12.75 30.55 -38.39
C ASP A 798 13.81 29.88 -37.49
N LEU A 799 13.64 28.59 -37.16
CA LEU A 799 14.53 27.83 -36.28
C LEU A 799 15.42 26.89 -37.08
N ILE A 800 16.72 26.89 -36.79
CA ILE A 800 17.69 25.97 -37.37
C ILE A 800 18.36 25.18 -36.25
N TYR A 801 18.25 23.86 -36.32
CA TYR A 801 18.87 22.93 -35.37
C TYR A 801 20.15 22.32 -35.94
N SER A 802 21.00 21.80 -35.05
CA SER A 802 22.10 20.93 -35.46
C SER A 802 21.56 19.69 -36.16
N LYS A 803 22.16 19.35 -37.30
CA LYS A 803 21.91 18.11 -38.01
C LYS A 803 22.80 16.97 -37.53
N ILE A 804 22.32 15.74 -37.71
CA ILE A 804 23.10 14.51 -37.52
C ILE A 804 24.14 14.43 -38.65
N LYS A 805 25.34 13.96 -38.32
CA LYS A 805 26.44 13.82 -39.28
C LYS A 805 26.28 12.58 -40.15
#